data_AF-A0A267AVC9-F1
#
_entry.id   AF-A0A267AVC9-F1
#
_cell.length_a   1.000
_cell.length_b   1.000
_cell.length_c   1.000
_cell.angle_alpha   90.00
_cell.angle_beta   90.00
_cell.angle_gamma   90.00
#
_symmetry.space_group_name_H-M   'P 1'
#
loop_
_entity.id
_entity.type
_entity.pdbx_description
1 polymer ?
#
loop_
_entity_poly.entity_id
_entity_poly.type
_entity_poly.pdbx_seq_one_letter_code
_entity_poly.pdbx_strand_id
1 'polypeptide(L)'
;MATGIGGQADELVMQLINIASRLDGLLQPWPAPFLYAQTRLVKALTRAGHDALELERIRLQFAGMREPVTLTQALLQQVTGLQPLPRDPEQIEAGLLRLDTQDLNPPRPLSGIELINVLDQAATGFSQGFVIQLRAFFYAPALPLRSDALIDRLCTLRLAMLRTELQLMQLGKQLSATDLAVLSTVLNQPVSSQRSALAGFVPDVSGIALSINGNQGRLDIVNCLLFTERGGLEPATAGRAIFWSSLSGFEAFASVEECRARLQARLADKARRWELLAHVSIGAQPQVMAWLDSIAESKNGGLQFVRYEHDFVREAQQQVIAKVLADAGFACRTAQAIPLSAQAFENLVQSELVQGRAGLVLERVIEMARLQAFEAAMPQWLKSASQADQQAYAALLQRYPDAGQEQQNYLHDIPPLAEYARALLKLRLELDFAGQGLDPDAIEVVIDTYVPSPVPVGSTPAFLPAATTRIVQTLTQFSLNGFYRLTAGAISLRTPDGSELPSILSATYVKQWARQLDIGAHYRGLLQDKLAPGKQGVAVRQQQFAEQLSLQVMEQALREKLIDPGQEVAYRYMQQVISMPDGVARLTLNRMPIIVRPFELIAEPEADPDRARGLYIIGPVEYGAGPQMLWVNYSERFTFKAYTNEASLLDDLRINTDLQALVLQRLEPEARKTYNYGGFVEPHVPQYVDASLGSFMLRPAPPTLSLSPIAGNLFEQLYVDNYYLLLDMAAAQSKTTAEADWESFKYLFSLIASTALMFLPARLSIPMVVWQSTGFVQQGFEAAQKGEWGEAVAGFASLLAQIGGGYRAPRQPQAGTPVVVRQLEPEAAVRLTPEQETGLQPFQANDVALLDLKQDSLTRLYHHPGTGLHYVPLGGHVFQVQAWRERWRIFIGEGREGPLVKINKRDHWELDLKEPLLGGGPVLSTTASISDRLTHEVQASGMASIARRFPEKALAIREAHELAVTYLQRSQSALQTVLEPGAQNARSRALIQEFFDVEHVDQPLLERLKETVEPLLARFLHPELSPLTSSKYVVCRARFSDKAVAWIHRWDTQNRLYLSERFFSTPFDTPYALGQPFVKATRPPFRTNEHYRAAFMLHEVSHQVLDTEDINYLNPGFPYEDLLDDTTPLGNQIKSFNQVVQDCHSPYISTEHLFQQFDPEQHTWADIPGNPGKARVKAVTGVKTLEQARSVFKNDARKRIDLMLANADSVVLLITRLGRDHPQLPQTNTLE
;
A
#
# COMPACT_ATOMS: atom_id res chain seq x y z
N MET A 1 35.64 3.59 -7.75
CA MET A 1 35.20 2.26 -8.23
C MET A 1 33.72 1.95 -7.93
N ALA A 2 33.05 2.63 -6.99
CA ALA A 2 31.62 2.40 -6.72
C ALA A 2 30.66 2.93 -7.81
N THR A 3 31.12 3.84 -8.68
CA THR A 3 30.33 4.43 -9.77
C THR A 3 30.09 3.49 -10.96
N GLY A 4 30.84 2.39 -11.10
CA GLY A 4 30.72 1.47 -12.25
C GLY A 4 29.63 0.40 -12.14
N ILE A 5 29.27 -0.03 -10.91
CA ILE A 5 28.31 -1.12 -10.70
C ILE A 5 26.87 -0.63 -10.81
N GLY A 6 26.56 0.59 -10.32
CA GLY A 6 25.24 1.20 -10.45
C GLY A 6 24.84 1.40 -11.92
N GLY A 7 25.74 1.98 -12.73
CA GLY A 7 25.50 2.20 -14.16
C GLY A 7 25.22 0.91 -14.95
N GLN A 8 25.89 -0.20 -14.63
CA GLN A 8 25.63 -1.49 -15.29
C GLN A 8 24.26 -2.07 -14.93
N ALA A 9 23.84 -2.01 -13.66
CA ALA A 9 22.51 -2.49 -13.27
C ALA A 9 21.40 -1.64 -13.92
N ASP A 10 21.58 -0.32 -14.00
CA ASP A 10 20.65 0.61 -14.64
C ASP A 10 20.51 0.34 -16.16
N GLU A 11 21.63 0.08 -16.84
CA GLU A 11 21.63 -0.34 -18.25
C GLU A 11 20.83 -1.64 -18.46
N LEU A 12 20.98 -2.62 -17.55
CA LEU A 12 20.25 -3.89 -17.61
C LEU A 12 18.75 -3.69 -17.33
N VAL A 13 18.36 -2.79 -16.42
CA VAL A 13 16.95 -2.40 -16.22
C VAL A 13 16.36 -1.84 -17.51
N MET A 14 17.06 -0.89 -18.15
CA MET A 14 16.61 -0.29 -19.41
C MET A 14 16.54 -1.31 -20.56
N GLN A 15 17.50 -2.24 -20.61
CA GLN A 15 17.47 -3.35 -21.57
C GLN A 15 16.24 -4.24 -21.36
N LEU A 16 15.91 -4.60 -20.12
CA LEU A 16 14.72 -5.42 -19.81
C LEU A 16 13.41 -4.68 -20.12
N ILE A 17 13.33 -3.37 -19.84
CA ILE A 17 12.18 -2.55 -20.21
C ILE A 17 12.01 -2.52 -21.74
N ASN A 18 13.11 -2.41 -22.50
CA ASN A 18 13.07 -2.47 -23.95
C ASN A 18 12.64 -3.86 -24.46
N ILE A 19 13.13 -4.95 -23.85
CA ILE A 19 12.66 -6.31 -24.17
C ILE A 19 11.16 -6.45 -23.89
N ALA A 20 10.68 -5.97 -22.74
CA ALA A 20 9.26 -5.99 -22.39
C ALA A 20 8.42 -5.17 -23.38
N SER A 21 8.84 -3.96 -23.72
CA SER A 21 8.15 -3.10 -24.70
C SER A 21 8.10 -3.74 -26.09
N ARG A 22 9.20 -4.35 -26.55
CA ARG A 22 9.22 -5.10 -27.82
C ARG A 22 8.30 -6.31 -27.78
N LEU A 23 8.29 -7.04 -26.66
CA LEU A 23 7.41 -8.19 -26.47
C LEU A 23 5.94 -7.76 -26.52
N ASP A 24 5.57 -6.71 -25.79
CA ASP A 24 4.21 -6.15 -25.79
C ASP A 24 3.81 -5.71 -27.21
N GLY A 25 4.70 -5.05 -27.95
CA GLY A 25 4.45 -4.69 -29.35
C GLY A 25 4.29 -5.87 -30.30
N LEU A 26 5.03 -6.97 -30.09
CA LEU A 26 4.90 -8.20 -30.88
C LEU A 26 3.63 -8.99 -30.56
N LEU A 27 3.16 -8.92 -29.31
CA LEU A 27 1.98 -9.64 -28.84
C LEU A 27 0.69 -8.78 -28.91
N GLN A 28 0.79 -7.48 -29.18
CA GLN A 28 -0.38 -6.59 -29.32
C GLN A 28 -1.45 -7.13 -30.31
N PRO A 29 -1.13 -7.73 -31.46
CA PRO A 29 -2.12 -8.31 -32.37
C PRO A 29 -2.55 -9.75 -32.02
N TRP A 30 -2.47 -10.15 -30.74
CA TRP A 30 -2.85 -11.50 -30.29
C TRP A 30 -4.30 -11.84 -30.66
N PRO A 31 -4.57 -13.00 -31.30
CA PRO A 31 -5.94 -13.42 -31.61
C PRO A 31 -6.77 -13.66 -30.36
N ALA A 32 -7.80 -12.84 -30.16
CA ALA A 32 -8.73 -12.96 -29.04
C ALA A 32 -10.17 -13.27 -29.52
N PRO A 33 -11.04 -13.84 -28.66
CA PRO A 33 -12.42 -14.20 -29.02
C PRO A 33 -13.19 -13.12 -29.75
N PHE A 34 -13.21 -11.87 -29.26
CA PHE A 34 -13.95 -10.78 -29.92
C PHE A 34 -13.42 -10.48 -31.32
N LEU A 35 -12.11 -10.31 -31.47
CA LEU A 35 -11.47 -9.99 -32.75
C LEU A 35 -11.66 -11.13 -33.77
N TYR A 36 -11.57 -12.37 -33.31
CA TYR A 36 -11.80 -13.54 -34.15
C TYR A 36 -13.26 -13.67 -34.56
N ALA A 37 -14.21 -13.40 -33.65
CA ALA A 37 -15.64 -13.34 -33.96
C ALA A 37 -15.97 -12.27 -35.01
N GLN A 38 -15.43 -11.05 -34.88
CA GLN A 38 -15.57 -10.01 -35.90
C GLN A 38 -15.07 -10.50 -37.28
N THR A 39 -13.88 -11.12 -37.32
CA THR A 39 -13.31 -11.65 -38.58
C THR A 39 -14.21 -12.72 -39.22
N ARG A 40 -14.84 -13.57 -38.41
CA ARG A 40 -15.78 -14.61 -38.87
C ARG A 40 -17.09 -13.99 -39.37
N LEU A 41 -17.62 -12.99 -38.66
CA LEU A 41 -18.83 -12.26 -39.06
C LEU A 41 -18.63 -11.52 -40.38
N VAL A 42 -17.52 -10.81 -40.55
CA VAL A 42 -17.22 -10.13 -41.83
C VAL A 42 -17.25 -11.13 -42.98
N LYS A 43 -16.60 -12.29 -42.84
CA LYS A 43 -16.61 -13.34 -43.87
C LYS A 43 -18.00 -13.90 -44.16
N ALA A 44 -18.83 -14.08 -43.12
CA ALA A 44 -20.20 -14.57 -43.28
C ALA A 44 -21.10 -13.52 -43.93
N LEU A 45 -21.01 -12.25 -43.53
CA LEU A 45 -21.77 -11.13 -44.08
C LEU A 45 -21.40 -10.87 -45.55
N THR A 46 -20.12 -10.88 -45.91
CA THR A 46 -19.69 -10.74 -47.31
C THR A 46 -20.23 -11.87 -48.18
N ARG A 47 -20.30 -13.11 -47.67
CA ARG A 47 -20.92 -14.24 -48.38
C ARG A 47 -22.43 -14.08 -48.53
N ALA A 48 -23.08 -13.44 -47.57
CA ALA A 48 -24.49 -13.10 -47.61
C ALA A 48 -24.79 -11.83 -48.45
N GLY A 49 -23.76 -11.14 -48.96
CA GLY A 49 -23.93 -9.96 -49.83
C GLY A 49 -24.03 -8.61 -49.09
N HIS A 50 -23.63 -8.55 -47.81
CA HIS A 50 -23.67 -7.33 -46.99
C HIS A 50 -22.27 -6.73 -46.77
N ASP A 51 -22.20 -5.40 -46.65
CA ASP A 51 -20.97 -4.66 -46.33
C ASP A 51 -20.61 -4.75 -44.83
N ALA A 52 -19.32 -4.77 -44.53
CA ALA A 52 -18.78 -4.93 -43.18
C ALA A 52 -18.75 -3.62 -42.36
N LEU A 53 -19.00 -2.47 -42.99
CA LEU A 53 -18.82 -1.14 -42.39
C LEU A 53 -19.76 -0.80 -41.22
N GLU A 54 -20.80 -1.59 -40.95
CA GLU A 54 -21.79 -1.30 -39.89
C GLU A 54 -21.78 -2.29 -38.70
N LEU A 55 -20.86 -3.25 -38.68
CA LEU A 55 -20.84 -4.40 -37.76
C LEU A 55 -20.86 -4.00 -36.28
N GLU A 56 -20.15 -2.93 -35.91
CA GLU A 56 -20.07 -2.43 -34.54
C GLU A 56 -21.30 -1.60 -34.11
N ARG A 57 -22.14 -1.21 -35.07
CA ARG A 57 -23.34 -0.40 -34.84
C ARG A 57 -24.62 -1.22 -34.82
N ILE A 58 -24.58 -2.44 -35.38
CA ILE A 58 -25.71 -3.38 -35.33
C ILE A 58 -25.91 -3.82 -33.88
N ARG A 59 -27.15 -3.67 -33.43
CA ARG A 59 -27.64 -4.08 -32.12
C ARG A 59 -28.83 -5.02 -32.31
N LEU A 60 -28.90 -6.06 -31.49
CA LEU A 60 -29.93 -7.10 -31.52
C LEU A 60 -30.71 -7.06 -30.22
N GLN A 61 -32.04 -7.13 -30.33
CA GLN A 61 -32.99 -7.17 -29.23
C GLN A 61 -34.04 -8.26 -29.49
N PHE A 62 -34.53 -8.91 -28.44
CA PHE A 62 -35.67 -9.83 -28.50
C PHE A 62 -36.41 -9.82 -27.17
N ALA A 63 -37.63 -10.36 -27.16
CA ALA A 63 -38.50 -10.37 -25.98
C ALA A 63 -37.80 -11.06 -24.79
N GLY A 64 -37.60 -10.31 -23.70
CA GLY A 64 -36.93 -10.80 -22.49
C GLY A 64 -35.49 -10.30 -22.28
N MET A 65 -34.86 -9.65 -23.28
CA MET A 65 -33.59 -8.94 -23.07
C MET A 65 -33.82 -7.53 -22.51
N ARG A 66 -33.01 -7.16 -21.51
CA ARG A 66 -33.04 -5.84 -20.86
C ARG A 66 -32.27 -4.79 -21.64
N GLU A 67 -31.14 -5.19 -22.24
CA GLU A 67 -30.29 -4.35 -23.07
C GLU A 67 -29.98 -5.04 -24.41
N PRO A 68 -29.86 -4.27 -25.50
CA PRO A 68 -29.53 -4.82 -26.80
C PRO A 68 -28.03 -5.19 -26.88
N VAL A 69 -27.72 -6.35 -27.46
CA VAL A 69 -26.35 -6.86 -27.62
C VAL A 69 -25.79 -6.54 -29.00
N THR A 70 -24.47 -6.46 -29.11
CA THR A 70 -23.80 -6.33 -30.43
C THR A 70 -23.85 -7.66 -31.21
N LEU A 71 -23.73 -7.58 -32.54
CA LEU A 71 -23.66 -8.78 -33.38
C LEU A 71 -22.49 -9.71 -33.00
N THR A 72 -21.36 -9.14 -32.56
CA THR A 72 -20.19 -9.90 -32.08
C THR A 72 -20.48 -10.61 -30.76
N GLN A 73 -21.12 -9.93 -29.80
CA GLN A 73 -21.53 -10.55 -28.54
C GLN A 73 -22.53 -11.68 -28.78
N ALA A 74 -23.51 -11.48 -29.67
CA ALA A 74 -24.48 -12.50 -30.02
C ALA A 74 -23.82 -13.73 -30.67
N LEU A 75 -22.84 -13.55 -31.56
CA LEU A 75 -22.06 -14.67 -32.09
C LEU A 75 -21.33 -15.42 -30.98
N LEU A 76 -20.64 -14.71 -30.08
CA LEU A 76 -19.90 -15.36 -28.99
C LEU A 76 -20.84 -16.08 -28.02
N GLN A 77 -21.99 -15.47 -27.67
CA GLN A 77 -23.02 -16.09 -26.83
C GLN A 77 -23.67 -17.31 -27.51
N GLN A 78 -23.76 -17.33 -28.84
CA GLN A 78 -24.17 -18.51 -29.59
C GLN A 78 -23.09 -19.60 -29.62
N VAL A 79 -21.81 -19.22 -29.67
CA VAL A 79 -20.67 -20.16 -29.60
C VAL A 79 -20.55 -20.79 -28.22
N THR A 80 -20.79 -20.03 -27.14
CA THR A 80 -20.75 -20.51 -25.75
C THR A 80 -22.05 -21.17 -25.30
N GLY A 81 -23.17 -20.82 -25.94
CA GLY A 81 -24.50 -21.32 -25.62
C GLY A 81 -25.19 -20.58 -24.47
N LEU A 82 -24.73 -19.38 -24.08
CA LEU A 82 -25.30 -18.65 -22.93
C LEU A 82 -26.71 -18.12 -23.22
N GLN A 83 -26.85 -17.37 -24.31
CA GLN A 83 -28.11 -16.78 -24.77
C GLN A 83 -28.13 -16.83 -26.30
N PRO A 84 -28.32 -18.03 -26.91
CA PRO A 84 -28.48 -18.10 -28.35
C PRO A 84 -29.76 -17.35 -28.75
N LEU A 85 -29.71 -16.66 -29.90
CA LEU A 85 -30.89 -15.96 -30.42
C LEU A 85 -32.08 -16.92 -30.58
N PRO A 86 -33.33 -16.42 -30.41
CA PRO A 86 -34.52 -17.18 -30.70
C PRO A 86 -34.46 -17.79 -32.10
N ARG A 87 -34.92 -19.03 -32.26
CA ARG A 87 -35.00 -19.68 -33.57
C ARG A 87 -36.14 -19.12 -34.43
N ASP A 88 -37.11 -18.47 -33.79
CA ASP A 88 -38.19 -17.76 -34.46
C ASP A 88 -37.70 -16.37 -34.94
N PRO A 89 -37.58 -16.15 -36.26
CA PRO A 89 -37.06 -14.90 -36.82
C PRO A 89 -37.92 -13.67 -36.49
N GLU A 90 -39.21 -13.86 -36.20
CA GLU A 90 -40.14 -12.77 -35.90
C GLU A 90 -39.91 -12.16 -34.51
N GLN A 91 -39.19 -12.88 -33.64
CA GLN A 91 -38.86 -12.43 -32.28
C GLN A 91 -37.59 -11.58 -32.20
N ILE A 92 -36.86 -11.43 -33.32
CA ILE A 92 -35.57 -10.72 -33.35
C ILE A 92 -35.77 -9.33 -33.96
N GLU A 93 -35.48 -8.31 -33.16
CA GLU A 93 -35.37 -6.93 -33.60
C GLU A 93 -33.89 -6.57 -33.79
N ALA A 94 -33.53 -6.12 -35.00
CA ALA A 94 -32.18 -5.66 -35.33
C ALA A 94 -32.24 -4.19 -35.77
N GLY A 95 -31.36 -3.36 -35.21
CA GLY A 95 -31.29 -1.94 -35.54
C GLY A 95 -29.88 -1.40 -35.48
N LEU A 96 -29.68 -0.22 -36.08
CA LEU A 96 -28.43 0.53 -35.95
C LEU A 96 -28.54 1.47 -34.75
N LEU A 97 -27.55 1.42 -33.87
CA LEU A 97 -27.43 2.41 -32.80
C LEU A 97 -27.23 3.81 -33.41
N ARG A 98 -28.04 4.77 -32.98
CA ARG A 98 -27.83 6.19 -33.28
C ARG A 98 -26.58 6.71 -32.57
N LEU A 99 -25.86 7.64 -33.20
CA LEU A 99 -24.62 8.21 -32.65
C LEU A 99 -24.90 9.25 -31.55
N ASP A 100 -26.13 9.73 -31.44
CA ASP A 100 -26.61 10.82 -30.58
C ASP A 100 -27.62 10.38 -29.50
N THR A 101 -28.28 9.23 -29.66
CA THR A 101 -29.29 8.68 -28.72
C THR A 101 -29.15 7.16 -28.55
N GLN A 102 -29.63 6.59 -27.44
CA GLN A 102 -29.72 5.13 -27.25
C GLN A 102 -30.81 4.45 -28.10
N ASP A 103 -31.66 5.23 -28.79
CA ASP A 103 -32.72 4.71 -29.64
C ASP A 103 -32.17 3.98 -30.88
N LEU A 104 -32.75 2.83 -31.19
CA LEU A 104 -32.48 2.06 -32.41
C LEU A 104 -33.14 2.78 -33.60
N ASN A 105 -32.37 3.16 -34.62
CA ASN A 105 -32.93 3.64 -35.90
C ASN A 105 -33.25 2.40 -36.76
N PRO A 106 -34.51 2.14 -37.13
CA PRO A 106 -34.82 1.04 -38.04
C PRO A 106 -34.60 1.49 -39.48
N PRO A 107 -33.58 0.94 -40.15
CA PRO A 107 -33.83 0.33 -41.44
C PRO A 107 -33.35 -1.12 -41.36
N ARG A 108 -34.20 -2.11 -41.69
CA ARG A 108 -33.81 -3.54 -41.70
C ARG A 108 -32.68 -3.76 -42.73
N PRO A 109 -31.42 -4.02 -42.34
CA PRO A 109 -30.38 -4.39 -43.30
C PRO A 109 -30.32 -5.91 -43.52
N LEU A 110 -30.83 -6.69 -42.55
CA LEU A 110 -30.87 -8.15 -42.50
C LEU A 110 -32.22 -8.59 -41.91
N SER A 111 -32.92 -9.49 -42.57
CA SER A 111 -34.07 -10.20 -41.99
C SER A 111 -33.63 -11.10 -40.84
N GLY A 112 -34.51 -11.41 -39.89
CA GLY A 112 -34.19 -12.34 -38.79
C GLY A 112 -33.65 -13.69 -39.28
N ILE A 113 -34.13 -14.17 -40.44
CA ILE A 113 -33.68 -15.41 -41.08
C ILE A 113 -32.22 -15.28 -41.55
N GLU A 114 -31.89 -14.18 -42.25
CA GLU A 114 -30.52 -13.91 -42.71
C GLU A 114 -29.56 -13.77 -41.53
N LEU A 115 -30.01 -13.13 -40.45
CA LEU A 115 -29.22 -12.90 -39.24
C LEU A 115 -28.87 -14.22 -38.54
N ILE A 116 -29.85 -15.11 -38.37
CA ILE A 116 -29.63 -16.47 -37.84
C ILE A 116 -28.65 -17.24 -38.73
N ASN A 117 -28.83 -17.21 -40.06
CA ASN A 117 -27.96 -17.91 -41.01
C ASN A 117 -26.50 -17.41 -40.98
N VAL A 118 -26.31 -16.10 -40.92
CA VAL A 118 -24.98 -15.46 -40.80
C VAL A 118 -24.29 -15.91 -39.52
N LEU A 119 -25.01 -15.92 -38.41
CA LEU A 119 -24.46 -16.32 -37.12
C LEU A 119 -24.16 -17.83 -37.05
N ASP A 120 -25.05 -18.70 -37.54
CA ASP A 120 -24.81 -20.15 -37.60
C ASP A 120 -23.59 -20.48 -38.47
N GLN A 121 -23.44 -19.81 -39.63
CA GLN A 121 -22.26 -19.95 -40.47
C GLN A 121 -20.99 -19.47 -39.77
N ALA A 122 -21.05 -18.33 -39.07
CA ALA A 122 -19.92 -17.78 -38.36
C ALA A 122 -19.51 -18.64 -37.15
N ALA A 123 -20.48 -19.23 -36.44
CA ALA A 123 -20.28 -20.08 -35.27
C ALA A 123 -19.75 -21.49 -35.61
N THR A 124 -20.13 -22.02 -36.78
CA THR A 124 -19.73 -23.38 -37.20
C THR A 124 -18.21 -23.54 -37.27
N GLY A 125 -17.66 -24.44 -36.45
CA GLY A 125 -16.21 -24.69 -36.39
C GLY A 125 -15.39 -23.57 -35.75
N PHE A 126 -16.02 -22.67 -34.97
CA PHE A 126 -15.36 -21.54 -34.32
C PHE A 126 -14.14 -21.96 -33.50
N SER A 127 -14.30 -22.89 -32.55
CA SER A 127 -13.24 -23.31 -31.61
C SER A 127 -12.01 -23.89 -32.33
N GLN A 128 -12.22 -24.78 -33.31
CA GLN A 128 -11.11 -25.34 -34.09
C GLN A 128 -10.43 -24.25 -34.94
N GLY A 129 -11.21 -23.39 -35.59
CA GLY A 129 -10.68 -22.29 -36.39
C GLY A 129 -9.91 -21.26 -35.55
N PHE A 130 -10.33 -21.00 -34.31
CA PHE A 130 -9.64 -20.11 -33.38
C PHE A 130 -8.24 -20.63 -33.04
N VAL A 131 -8.12 -21.92 -32.71
CA VAL A 131 -6.82 -22.55 -32.45
C VAL A 131 -5.92 -22.54 -33.70
N ILE A 132 -6.49 -22.75 -34.89
CA ILE A 132 -5.75 -22.65 -36.16
C ILE A 132 -5.25 -21.21 -36.40
N GLN A 133 -6.08 -20.21 -36.16
CA GLN A 133 -5.70 -18.79 -36.29
C GLN A 133 -4.59 -18.43 -35.31
N LEU A 134 -4.67 -18.91 -34.07
CA LEU A 134 -3.63 -18.70 -33.07
C LEU A 134 -2.32 -19.41 -33.45
N ARG A 135 -2.38 -20.60 -34.05
CA ARG A 135 -1.19 -21.26 -34.59
C ARG A 135 -0.58 -20.45 -35.74
N ALA A 136 -1.41 -19.95 -36.65
CA ALA A 136 -0.94 -19.11 -37.75
C ALA A 136 -0.28 -17.82 -37.24
N PHE A 137 -0.80 -17.20 -36.18
CA PHE A 137 -0.20 -16.02 -35.56
C PHE A 137 1.27 -16.22 -35.15
N PHE A 138 1.62 -17.40 -34.62
CA PHE A 138 3.01 -17.69 -34.22
C PHE A 138 3.92 -18.13 -35.36
N TYR A 139 3.40 -18.89 -36.32
CA TYR A 139 4.20 -19.61 -37.33
C TYR A 139 4.12 -19.02 -38.74
N ALA A 140 3.12 -18.20 -39.06
CA ALA A 140 3.03 -17.57 -40.37
C ALA A 140 4.08 -16.45 -40.52
N PRO A 141 4.72 -16.32 -41.69
CA PRO A 141 5.62 -15.21 -41.97
C PRO A 141 4.83 -13.89 -42.03
N ALA A 142 5.40 -12.83 -41.45
CA ALA A 142 4.69 -11.56 -41.26
C ALA A 142 4.38 -10.82 -42.58
N LEU A 143 5.19 -10.99 -43.63
CA LEU A 143 5.08 -10.34 -44.95
C LEU A 143 5.84 -11.17 -46.00
N PRO A 144 5.53 -11.05 -47.31
CA PRO A 144 6.28 -11.76 -48.38
C PRO A 144 7.78 -11.41 -48.44
N LEU A 145 8.17 -10.24 -47.91
CA LEU A 145 9.54 -9.69 -47.95
C LEU A 145 10.32 -9.88 -46.63
N ARG A 146 9.67 -10.36 -45.56
CA ARG A 146 10.32 -10.68 -44.28
C ARG A 146 10.04 -12.14 -43.93
N SER A 147 11.08 -12.97 -43.97
CA SER A 147 10.99 -14.42 -43.75
C SER A 147 10.69 -14.84 -42.31
N ASP A 148 10.93 -13.97 -41.34
CA ASP A 148 10.94 -14.37 -39.94
C ASP A 148 9.52 -14.43 -39.36
N ALA A 149 9.16 -15.59 -38.81
CA ALA A 149 7.91 -15.78 -38.10
C ALA A 149 7.98 -15.15 -36.69
N LEU A 150 6.83 -14.94 -36.05
CA LEU A 150 6.78 -14.38 -34.69
C LEU A 150 7.59 -15.25 -33.70
N ILE A 151 7.53 -16.58 -33.84
CA ILE A 151 8.31 -17.50 -33.00
C ILE A 151 9.81 -17.18 -33.03
N ASP A 152 10.39 -16.81 -34.17
CA ASP A 152 11.84 -16.54 -34.29
C ASP A 152 12.23 -15.26 -33.52
N ARG A 153 11.33 -14.26 -33.52
CA ARG A 153 11.50 -13.04 -32.72
C ARG A 153 11.36 -13.33 -31.23
N LEU A 154 10.40 -14.16 -30.84
CA LEU A 154 10.24 -14.60 -29.44
C LEU A 154 11.48 -15.37 -28.94
N CYS A 155 12.07 -16.22 -29.79
CA CYS A 155 13.33 -16.90 -29.47
C CYS A 155 14.46 -15.89 -29.21
N THR A 156 14.57 -14.86 -30.05
CA THR A 156 15.56 -13.79 -29.88
C THR A 156 15.38 -13.06 -28.55
N LEU A 157 14.14 -12.70 -28.19
CA LEU A 157 13.84 -12.04 -26.92
C LEU A 157 14.07 -12.95 -25.71
N ARG A 158 13.74 -14.24 -25.81
CA ARG A 158 14.00 -15.23 -24.75
C ARG A 158 15.49 -15.36 -24.48
N LEU A 159 16.29 -15.49 -25.53
CA LEU A 159 17.75 -15.59 -25.37
C LEU A 159 18.34 -14.31 -24.77
N ALA A 160 17.85 -13.14 -25.18
CA ALA A 160 18.23 -11.87 -24.59
C ALA A 160 17.87 -11.81 -23.08
N MET A 161 16.65 -12.22 -22.71
CA MET A 161 16.19 -12.28 -21.31
C MET A 161 17.08 -13.20 -20.47
N LEU A 162 17.35 -14.43 -20.93
CA LEU A 162 18.21 -15.39 -20.21
C LEU A 162 19.65 -14.87 -20.02
N ARG A 163 20.20 -14.19 -21.03
CA ARG A 163 21.53 -13.57 -20.95
C ARG A 163 21.55 -12.39 -19.97
N THR A 164 20.54 -11.53 -20.01
CA THR A 164 20.41 -10.42 -19.06
C THR A 164 20.26 -10.91 -17.62
N GLU A 165 19.49 -11.98 -17.41
CA GLU A 165 19.40 -12.63 -16.10
C GLU A 165 20.76 -13.18 -15.64
N LEU A 166 21.50 -13.88 -16.50
CA LEU A 166 22.84 -14.38 -16.18
C LEU A 166 23.79 -13.24 -15.77
N GLN A 167 23.74 -12.10 -16.48
CA GLN A 167 24.52 -10.91 -16.14
C GLN A 167 24.17 -10.36 -14.75
N LEU A 168 22.88 -10.29 -14.40
CA LEU A 168 22.44 -9.86 -13.07
C LEU A 168 22.86 -10.84 -11.98
N MET A 169 22.83 -12.15 -12.23
CA MET A 169 23.30 -13.16 -11.27
C MET A 169 24.82 -13.11 -11.09
N GLN A 170 25.57 -12.78 -12.14
CA GLN A 170 27.01 -12.52 -12.07
C GLN A 170 27.32 -11.28 -11.23
N LEU A 171 26.60 -10.17 -11.43
CA LEU A 171 26.72 -8.96 -10.60
C LEU A 171 26.41 -9.24 -9.13
N GLY A 172 25.38 -10.06 -8.87
CA GLY A 172 24.99 -10.49 -7.53
C GLY A 172 25.87 -11.57 -6.90
N LYS A 173 26.88 -12.10 -7.61
CA LYS A 173 27.74 -13.22 -7.18
C LYS A 173 26.98 -14.47 -6.68
N GLN A 174 25.86 -14.80 -7.33
CA GLN A 174 24.97 -15.89 -6.92
C GLN A 174 25.38 -17.27 -7.50
N LEU A 175 26.24 -17.29 -8.51
CA LEU A 175 26.70 -18.49 -9.22
C LEU A 175 28.22 -18.63 -9.13
N SER A 176 28.73 -19.86 -9.13
CA SER A 176 30.17 -20.10 -9.15
C SER A 176 30.78 -19.78 -10.52
N ALA A 177 32.10 -19.61 -10.59
CA ALA A 177 32.79 -19.38 -11.87
C ALA A 177 32.56 -20.50 -12.89
N THR A 178 32.46 -21.75 -12.43
CA THR A 178 32.14 -22.91 -13.28
C THR A 178 30.72 -22.84 -13.82
N ASP A 179 29.74 -22.51 -12.97
CA ASP A 179 28.34 -22.41 -13.38
C ASP A 179 28.15 -21.28 -14.42
N LEU A 180 28.81 -20.14 -14.21
CA LEU A 180 28.84 -19.04 -15.16
C LEU A 180 29.46 -19.45 -16.51
N ALA A 181 30.53 -20.24 -16.50
CA ALA A 181 31.18 -20.71 -17.73
C ALA A 181 30.29 -21.66 -18.53
N VAL A 182 29.59 -22.60 -17.86
CA VAL A 182 28.61 -23.50 -18.49
C VAL A 182 27.50 -22.70 -19.16
N LEU A 183 26.84 -21.81 -18.40
CA LEU A 183 25.72 -21.02 -18.91
C LEU A 183 26.17 -20.06 -20.03
N SER A 184 27.32 -19.41 -19.89
CA SER A 184 27.85 -18.51 -20.94
C SER A 184 28.11 -19.27 -22.24
N THR A 185 28.63 -20.50 -22.17
CA THR A 185 28.90 -21.34 -23.35
C THR A 185 27.59 -21.66 -24.07
N VAL A 186 26.59 -22.14 -23.33
CA VAL A 186 25.29 -22.54 -23.89
C VAL A 186 24.50 -21.34 -24.41
N LEU A 187 24.42 -20.24 -23.65
CA LEU A 187 23.65 -19.06 -24.04
C LEU A 187 24.31 -18.31 -25.20
N ASN A 188 25.63 -18.39 -25.40
CA ASN A 188 26.29 -17.78 -26.55
C ASN A 188 26.17 -18.64 -27.81
N GLN A 189 26.14 -19.97 -27.68
CA GLN A 189 26.00 -20.93 -28.78
C GLN A 189 24.79 -21.86 -28.52
N PRO A 190 23.56 -21.41 -28.82
CA PRO A 190 22.34 -22.16 -28.48
C PRO A 190 22.19 -23.46 -29.26
N VAL A 191 22.79 -23.59 -30.44
CA VAL A 191 22.79 -24.81 -31.24
C VAL A 191 23.82 -25.80 -30.71
N SER A 192 23.38 -26.98 -30.26
CA SER A 192 24.24 -28.00 -29.62
C SER A 192 25.49 -28.35 -30.42
N SER A 193 25.36 -28.57 -31.73
CA SER A 193 26.47 -28.95 -32.62
C SER A 193 27.51 -27.85 -32.87
N GLN A 194 27.21 -26.60 -32.49
CA GLN A 194 28.10 -25.46 -32.67
C GLN A 194 28.81 -25.06 -31.37
N ARG A 195 28.51 -25.73 -30.25
CA ARG A 195 29.06 -25.39 -28.93
C ARG A 195 30.53 -25.78 -28.80
N SER A 196 31.32 -24.85 -28.26
CA SER A 196 32.71 -25.10 -27.88
C SER A 196 32.78 -26.01 -26.65
N ALA A 197 33.76 -26.92 -26.61
CA ALA A 197 33.97 -27.78 -25.45
C ALA A 197 34.52 -26.98 -24.26
N LEU A 198 33.90 -27.15 -23.09
CA LEU A 198 34.34 -26.64 -21.81
C LEU A 198 35.10 -27.75 -21.08
N ALA A 199 36.40 -27.56 -20.84
CA ALA A 199 37.27 -28.56 -20.21
C ALA A 199 37.20 -29.96 -20.86
N GLY A 200 37.00 -30.03 -22.19
CA GLY A 200 36.91 -31.26 -22.96
C GLY A 200 35.51 -31.86 -23.10
N PHE A 201 34.48 -31.25 -22.49
CA PHE A 201 33.09 -31.72 -22.58
C PHE A 201 32.18 -30.65 -23.20
N VAL A 202 31.09 -31.06 -23.85
CA VAL A 202 30.11 -30.12 -24.43
C VAL A 202 28.88 -30.08 -23.54
N PRO A 203 28.54 -28.92 -22.94
CA PRO A 203 27.34 -28.81 -22.12
C PRO A 203 26.04 -29.06 -22.90
N ASP A 204 25.10 -29.74 -22.27
CA ASP A 204 23.77 -30.02 -22.83
C ASP A 204 22.67 -29.21 -22.15
N VAL A 205 21.54 -29.07 -22.87
CA VAL A 205 20.30 -28.48 -22.34
C VAL A 205 19.17 -29.49 -22.50
N SER A 206 18.37 -29.65 -21.46
CA SER A 206 17.19 -30.50 -21.47
C SER A 206 15.95 -29.73 -21.01
N GLY A 207 14.81 -30.00 -21.63
CA GLY A 207 13.50 -29.65 -21.12
C GLY A 207 13.05 -30.62 -20.02
N ILE A 208 11.98 -30.27 -19.31
CA ILE A 208 11.41 -31.08 -18.24
C ILE A 208 10.06 -31.63 -18.66
N ALA A 209 9.79 -32.87 -18.28
CA ALA A 209 8.46 -33.45 -18.42
C ALA A 209 8.09 -34.34 -17.24
N LEU A 210 6.79 -34.56 -17.08
CA LEU A 210 6.22 -35.45 -16.09
C LEU A 210 5.62 -36.67 -16.79
N SER A 211 5.99 -37.86 -16.32
CA SER A 211 5.33 -39.12 -16.71
C SER A 211 4.31 -39.50 -15.65
N ILE A 212 3.04 -39.68 -16.05
CA ILE A 212 1.94 -40.16 -15.21
C ILE A 212 1.56 -41.57 -15.66
N ASN A 213 1.45 -42.52 -14.72
CA ASN A 213 1.05 -43.91 -14.95
C ASN A 213 1.94 -44.69 -15.93
N GLY A 214 3.25 -44.45 -15.89
CA GLY A 214 4.28 -45.32 -16.45
C GLY A 214 4.34 -45.50 -17.98
N ASN A 215 3.32 -45.18 -18.79
CA ASN A 215 3.39 -45.39 -20.25
C ASN A 215 2.36 -44.67 -21.16
N GLN A 216 1.45 -43.81 -20.68
CA GLN A 216 0.36 -43.27 -21.53
C GLN A 216 0.34 -41.76 -21.78
N GLY A 217 1.31 -40.99 -21.29
CA GLY A 217 1.44 -39.59 -21.71
C GLY A 217 2.53 -38.86 -20.95
N ARG A 218 3.51 -38.35 -21.70
CA ARG A 218 4.49 -37.42 -21.18
C ARG A 218 3.88 -36.01 -21.24
N LEU A 219 3.84 -35.33 -20.11
CA LEU A 219 3.37 -33.94 -19.99
C LEU A 219 4.57 -33.02 -19.88
N ASP A 220 4.77 -32.15 -20.87
CA ASP A 220 5.86 -31.19 -20.81
C ASP A 220 5.60 -30.10 -19.76
N ILE A 221 6.64 -29.78 -19.00
CA ILE A 221 6.68 -28.66 -18.06
C ILE A 221 7.51 -27.57 -18.73
N VAL A 222 6.83 -26.58 -19.32
CA VAL A 222 7.50 -25.55 -20.13
C VAL A 222 8.20 -24.51 -19.24
N ASN A 223 8.96 -23.57 -19.83
CA ASN A 223 9.70 -22.53 -19.09
C ASN A 223 10.59 -23.08 -17.95
N CYS A 224 11.07 -24.31 -18.13
CA CYS A 224 11.95 -25.02 -17.21
C CYS A 224 13.06 -25.66 -18.03
N LEU A 225 14.32 -25.37 -17.68
CA LEU A 225 15.50 -25.84 -18.42
C LEU A 225 16.50 -26.46 -17.44
N LEU A 226 17.14 -27.55 -17.86
CA LEU A 226 18.27 -28.15 -17.16
C LEU A 226 19.52 -28.05 -18.04
N PHE A 227 20.59 -27.48 -17.50
CA PHE A 227 21.91 -27.41 -18.11
C PHE A 227 22.83 -28.40 -17.40
N THR A 228 23.61 -29.19 -18.14
CA THR A 228 24.60 -30.11 -17.56
C THR A 228 26.01 -29.73 -18.01
N GLU A 229 26.95 -29.70 -17.06
CA GLU A 229 28.33 -29.25 -17.28
C GLU A 229 29.05 -30.06 -18.34
N ARG A 230 28.92 -31.40 -18.28
CA ARG A 230 29.68 -32.32 -19.13
C ARG A 230 28.84 -32.99 -20.23
N GLY A 231 27.60 -32.54 -20.39
CA GLY A 231 26.63 -33.15 -21.32
C GLY A 231 26.02 -34.43 -20.77
N GLY A 232 24.91 -34.87 -21.38
CA GLY A 232 24.15 -36.05 -20.96
C GLY A 232 23.40 -35.87 -19.63
N LEU A 233 22.77 -36.96 -19.19
CA LEU A 233 21.91 -37.02 -17.98
C LEU A 233 22.37 -38.08 -16.96
N GLU A 234 23.40 -38.84 -17.30
CA GLU A 234 23.94 -39.91 -16.45
C GLU A 234 24.64 -39.28 -15.23
N PRO A 235 24.19 -39.54 -13.98
CA PRO A 235 24.70 -38.84 -12.80
C PRO A 235 26.21 -38.94 -12.62
N ALA A 236 26.82 -40.06 -13.00
CA ALA A 236 28.26 -40.30 -12.87
C ALA A 236 29.11 -39.45 -13.84
N THR A 237 28.54 -38.99 -14.96
CA THR A 237 29.30 -38.37 -16.05
C THR A 237 28.82 -36.96 -16.42
N ALA A 238 27.58 -36.60 -16.10
CA ALA A 238 26.99 -35.31 -16.46
C ALA A 238 27.61 -34.09 -15.74
N GLY A 239 28.35 -34.35 -14.66
CA GLY A 239 28.95 -33.30 -13.83
C GLY A 239 27.88 -32.50 -13.08
N ARG A 240 28.12 -31.20 -12.92
CA ARG A 240 27.18 -30.28 -12.26
C ARG A 240 25.92 -30.08 -13.08
N ALA A 241 24.81 -29.80 -12.38
CA ALA A 241 23.53 -29.49 -12.99
C ALA A 241 23.07 -28.09 -12.61
N ILE A 242 22.55 -27.32 -13.57
CA ILE A 242 22.01 -25.99 -13.33
C ILE A 242 20.57 -26.00 -13.82
N PHE A 243 19.61 -25.74 -12.95
CA PHE A 243 18.20 -25.66 -13.28
C PHE A 243 17.80 -24.20 -13.48
N TRP A 244 16.93 -23.93 -14.44
CA TRP A 244 16.31 -22.62 -14.61
C TRP A 244 14.79 -22.77 -14.62
N SER A 245 14.08 -21.96 -13.82
CA SER A 245 12.63 -21.76 -13.89
C SER A 245 12.29 -20.28 -13.97
N SER A 246 11.11 -19.95 -14.50
CA SER A 246 10.67 -18.56 -14.58
C SER A 246 10.50 -17.89 -13.19
N LEU A 247 10.16 -18.66 -12.16
CA LEU A 247 9.92 -18.17 -10.80
C LEU A 247 11.19 -18.06 -9.95
N SER A 248 12.14 -19.00 -10.09
CA SER A 248 13.33 -19.08 -9.24
C SER A 248 14.62 -18.62 -9.94
N GLY A 249 14.64 -18.57 -11.27
CA GLY A 249 15.85 -18.28 -12.05
C GLY A 249 16.83 -19.45 -12.06
N PHE A 250 18.12 -19.17 -12.24
CA PHE A 250 19.16 -20.21 -12.25
C PHE A 250 19.53 -20.72 -10.85
N GLU A 251 19.49 -22.03 -10.66
CA GLU A 251 19.87 -22.73 -9.43
C GLU A 251 20.91 -23.81 -9.74
N ALA A 252 22.06 -23.79 -9.05
CA ALA A 252 23.12 -24.77 -9.25
C ALA A 252 23.03 -25.93 -8.25
N PHE A 253 23.30 -27.14 -8.73
CA PHE A 253 23.31 -28.40 -7.99
C PHE A 253 24.62 -29.15 -8.24
N ALA A 254 25.03 -29.99 -7.28
CA ALA A 254 26.24 -30.79 -7.43
C ALA A 254 26.09 -31.87 -8.51
N SER A 255 24.87 -32.38 -8.75
CA SER A 255 24.58 -33.40 -9.76
C SER A 255 23.15 -33.33 -10.31
N VAL A 256 22.90 -34.03 -11.43
CA VAL A 256 21.56 -34.21 -12.02
C VAL A 256 20.60 -34.94 -11.07
N GLU A 257 21.11 -35.88 -10.28
CA GLU A 257 20.31 -36.64 -9.31
C GLU A 257 19.84 -35.76 -8.15
N GLU A 258 20.73 -34.92 -7.60
CA GLU A 258 20.37 -33.95 -6.56
C GLU A 258 19.31 -32.97 -7.07
N CYS A 259 19.50 -32.44 -8.28
CA CYS A 259 18.51 -31.58 -8.94
C CYS A 259 17.15 -32.30 -9.07
N ARG A 260 17.14 -33.55 -9.58
CA ARG A 260 15.90 -34.34 -9.71
C ARG A 260 15.21 -34.54 -8.37
N ALA A 261 15.94 -34.94 -7.33
CA ALA A 261 15.38 -35.15 -5.99
C ALA A 261 14.79 -33.86 -5.43
N ARG A 262 15.46 -32.72 -5.63
CA ARG A 262 14.97 -31.41 -5.18
C ARG A 262 13.67 -31.01 -5.91
N LEU A 263 13.60 -31.19 -7.22
CA LEU A 263 12.40 -30.89 -8.00
C LEU A 263 11.23 -31.83 -7.67
N GLN A 264 11.51 -33.12 -7.43
CA GLN A 264 10.50 -34.08 -6.96
C GLN A 264 9.96 -33.68 -5.59
N ALA A 265 10.82 -33.24 -4.66
CA ALA A 265 10.38 -32.73 -3.37
C ALA A 265 9.51 -31.46 -3.51
N ARG A 266 9.84 -30.55 -4.45
CA ARG A 266 8.99 -29.38 -4.76
C ARG A 266 7.62 -29.79 -5.29
N LEU A 267 7.54 -30.79 -6.17
CA LEU A 267 6.27 -31.32 -6.68
C LEU A 267 5.43 -32.00 -5.59
N ALA A 268 6.06 -32.66 -4.62
CA ALA A 268 5.36 -33.29 -3.50
C ALA A 268 4.74 -32.26 -2.54
N ASP A 269 5.42 -31.14 -2.30
CA ASP A 269 4.94 -30.04 -1.47
C ASP A 269 3.76 -29.28 -2.14
N LYS A 270 2.63 -29.16 -1.45
CA LYS A 270 1.40 -28.51 -1.97
C LYS A 270 1.60 -27.04 -2.30
N ALA A 271 2.38 -26.33 -1.51
CA ALA A 271 2.61 -24.91 -1.69
C ALA A 271 3.64 -24.64 -2.79
N ARG A 272 4.70 -25.47 -2.86
CA ARG A 272 5.82 -25.26 -3.79
C ARG A 272 5.61 -25.84 -5.18
N ARG A 273 4.76 -26.86 -5.36
CA ARG A 273 4.56 -27.52 -6.67
C ARG A 273 4.10 -26.58 -7.78
N TRP A 274 3.47 -25.46 -7.41
CA TRP A 274 2.98 -24.45 -8.35
C TRP A 274 4.09 -23.72 -9.11
N GLU A 275 5.34 -23.77 -8.65
CA GLU A 275 6.49 -23.34 -9.46
C GLU A 275 6.57 -24.08 -10.80
N LEU A 276 6.24 -25.38 -10.79
CA LEU A 276 6.30 -26.24 -11.97
C LEU A 276 4.92 -26.44 -12.59
N LEU A 277 3.87 -26.59 -11.77
CA LEU A 277 2.52 -26.88 -12.24
C LEU A 277 1.93 -25.75 -13.09
N ALA A 278 2.27 -24.48 -12.80
CA ALA A 278 1.84 -23.33 -13.60
C ALA A 278 2.34 -23.38 -15.06
N HIS A 279 3.33 -24.23 -15.33
CA HIS A 279 3.88 -24.44 -16.67
C HIS A 279 3.42 -25.73 -17.35
N VAL A 280 2.47 -26.45 -16.75
CA VAL A 280 1.73 -27.54 -17.40
C VAL A 280 0.46 -26.97 -18.03
N SER A 281 0.01 -27.53 -19.15
CA SER A 281 -1.26 -27.14 -19.77
C SER A 281 -2.41 -27.24 -18.77
N ILE A 282 -3.27 -26.23 -18.75
CA ILE A 282 -4.31 -26.03 -17.73
C ILE A 282 -5.24 -27.24 -17.68
N GLY A 283 -5.61 -27.77 -18.85
CA GLY A 283 -6.46 -28.96 -18.95
C GLY A 283 -5.85 -30.23 -18.36
N ALA A 284 -4.53 -30.31 -18.17
CA ALA A 284 -3.86 -31.45 -17.55
C ALA A 284 -3.56 -31.25 -16.06
N GLN A 285 -3.61 -30.02 -15.54
CA GLN A 285 -3.27 -29.72 -14.14
C GLN A 285 -4.13 -30.50 -13.12
N PRO A 286 -5.47 -30.63 -13.25
CA PRO A 286 -6.27 -31.40 -12.30
C PRO A 286 -5.84 -32.87 -12.21
N GLN A 287 -5.51 -33.50 -13.33
CA GLN A 287 -5.03 -34.88 -13.38
C GLN A 287 -3.66 -35.02 -12.71
N VAL A 288 -2.75 -34.05 -12.94
CA VAL A 288 -1.44 -34.00 -12.29
C VAL A 288 -1.58 -33.86 -10.76
N MET A 289 -2.45 -32.96 -10.30
CA MET A 289 -2.70 -32.75 -8.87
C MET A 289 -3.26 -34.01 -8.21
N ALA A 290 -4.26 -34.66 -8.83
CA ALA A 290 -4.82 -35.92 -8.33
C ALA A 290 -3.77 -37.03 -8.24
N TRP A 291 -2.86 -37.12 -9.23
CA TRP A 291 -1.74 -38.05 -9.18
C TRP A 291 -0.75 -37.73 -8.06
N LEU A 292 -0.38 -36.44 -7.87
CA LEU A 292 0.50 -36.01 -6.79
C LEU A 292 -0.07 -36.31 -5.40
N ASP A 293 -1.37 -36.15 -5.22
CA ASP A 293 -2.07 -36.35 -3.95
C ASP A 293 -2.41 -37.83 -3.65
N SER A 294 -2.20 -38.74 -4.60
CA SER A 294 -2.39 -40.18 -4.39
C SER A 294 -1.39 -40.80 -3.40
N ILE A 295 -1.82 -41.81 -2.63
CA ILE A 295 -1.06 -42.45 -1.55
C ILE A 295 0.12 -43.27 -2.12
N ALA A 296 1.27 -43.19 -1.44
CA ALA A 296 2.63 -43.54 -1.89
C ALA A 296 2.92 -44.97 -2.38
N GLU A 297 1.97 -45.92 -2.38
CA GLU A 297 2.28 -47.34 -2.61
C GLU A 297 2.39 -47.75 -4.09
N SER A 298 2.04 -46.89 -5.06
CA SER A 298 2.18 -47.24 -6.49
C SER A 298 2.30 -46.03 -7.43
N LYS A 299 3.10 -45.01 -7.08
CA LYS A 299 3.39 -43.90 -8.00
C LYS A 299 4.28 -44.37 -9.16
N ASN A 300 3.69 -45.01 -10.17
CA ASN A 300 4.34 -45.30 -11.44
C ASN A 300 4.43 -44.02 -12.26
N GLY A 301 5.59 -43.36 -12.24
CA GLY A 301 5.79 -42.08 -12.93
C GLY A 301 6.79 -41.19 -12.22
N GLY A 302 7.14 -40.09 -12.84
CA GLY A 302 8.12 -39.17 -12.26
C GLY A 302 8.60 -38.11 -13.23
N LEU A 303 9.43 -37.22 -12.69
CA LEU A 303 10.07 -36.15 -13.43
C LEU A 303 11.15 -36.73 -14.35
N GLN A 304 11.11 -36.36 -15.63
CA GLN A 304 12.03 -36.77 -16.69
C GLN A 304 12.70 -35.52 -17.29
N PHE A 305 13.95 -35.68 -17.71
CA PHE A 305 14.69 -34.65 -18.44
C PHE A 305 14.85 -35.12 -19.87
N VAL A 306 14.54 -34.25 -20.83
CA VAL A 306 14.64 -34.58 -22.25
C VAL A 306 15.51 -33.58 -22.96
N ARG A 307 16.61 -34.08 -23.49
CA ARG A 307 17.62 -33.30 -24.20
C ARG A 307 17.04 -32.61 -25.43
N TYR A 308 17.41 -31.35 -25.63
CA TYR A 308 17.21 -30.64 -26.88
C TYR A 308 18.39 -30.90 -27.81
N GLU A 309 18.11 -31.43 -29.00
CA GLU A 309 19.14 -31.90 -29.93
C GLU A 309 19.66 -30.77 -30.85
N HIS A 310 18.89 -29.70 -31.04
CA HIS A 310 19.21 -28.61 -31.97
C HIS A 310 19.37 -27.27 -31.23
N ASP A 311 18.64 -26.23 -31.67
CA ASP A 311 18.53 -24.94 -31.01
C ASP A 311 17.55 -25.07 -29.84
N PHE A 312 18.09 -25.17 -28.63
CA PHE A 312 17.28 -25.33 -27.42
C PHE A 312 16.29 -24.18 -27.21
N VAL A 313 16.61 -22.95 -27.66
CA VAL A 313 15.75 -21.79 -27.48
C VAL A 313 14.50 -21.95 -28.34
N ARG A 314 14.69 -22.40 -29.59
CA ARG A 314 13.60 -22.65 -30.53
C ARG A 314 12.75 -23.83 -30.11
N GLU A 315 13.36 -24.95 -29.73
CA GLU A 315 12.63 -26.13 -29.24
C GLU A 315 11.84 -25.82 -27.96
N ALA A 316 12.43 -25.09 -27.00
CA ALA A 316 11.72 -24.64 -25.81
C ALA A 316 10.57 -23.68 -26.14
N GLN A 317 10.72 -22.79 -27.14
CA GLN A 317 9.64 -21.87 -27.55
C GLN A 317 8.50 -22.60 -28.25
N GLN A 318 8.82 -23.62 -29.06
CA GLN A 318 7.82 -24.47 -29.69
C GLN A 318 6.95 -25.18 -28.64
N GLN A 319 7.56 -25.72 -27.57
CA GLN A 319 6.82 -26.36 -26.47
C GLN A 319 5.90 -25.39 -25.73
N VAL A 320 6.35 -24.16 -25.50
CA VAL A 320 5.51 -23.11 -24.92
C VAL A 320 4.32 -22.76 -25.81
N ILE A 321 4.54 -22.62 -27.12
CA ILE A 321 3.45 -22.36 -28.07
C ILE A 321 2.50 -23.56 -28.14
N ALA A 322 3.00 -24.79 -28.07
CA ALA A 322 2.16 -25.99 -28.02
C ALA A 322 1.25 -25.99 -26.78
N LYS A 323 1.77 -25.59 -25.61
CA LYS A 323 0.96 -25.35 -24.41
C LYS A 323 -0.13 -24.31 -24.66
N VAL A 324 0.22 -23.13 -25.19
CA VAL A 324 -0.74 -22.05 -25.49
C VAL A 324 -1.88 -22.54 -26.41
N LEU A 325 -1.57 -23.35 -27.43
CA LEU A 325 -2.58 -23.90 -28.33
C LEU A 325 -3.48 -24.94 -27.65
N ALA A 326 -2.91 -25.78 -26.78
CA ALA A 326 -3.67 -26.75 -25.99
C ALA A 326 -4.62 -26.04 -25.00
N ASP A 327 -4.13 -24.98 -24.35
CA ASP A 327 -4.88 -24.16 -23.42
C ASP A 327 -5.98 -23.36 -24.11
N ALA A 328 -5.75 -22.86 -25.34
CA ALA A 328 -6.78 -22.22 -26.16
C ALA A 328 -7.94 -23.18 -26.45
N GLY A 329 -7.61 -24.42 -26.84
CA GLY A 329 -8.62 -25.45 -27.05
C GLY A 329 -9.38 -25.81 -25.78
N PHE A 330 -8.69 -25.82 -24.62
CA PHE A 330 -9.33 -26.02 -23.33
C PHE A 330 -10.26 -24.86 -22.96
N ALA A 331 -9.81 -23.61 -23.10
CA ALA A 331 -10.62 -22.43 -22.83
C ALA A 331 -11.91 -22.40 -23.66
N CYS A 332 -11.86 -22.75 -24.95
CA CYS A 332 -13.06 -22.88 -25.78
C CYS A 332 -14.03 -23.95 -25.25
N ARG A 333 -13.54 -25.11 -24.81
CA ARG A 333 -14.39 -26.17 -24.24
C ARG A 333 -15.00 -25.73 -22.91
N THR A 334 -14.22 -25.08 -22.05
CA THR A 334 -14.70 -24.53 -20.77
C THR A 334 -15.80 -23.50 -21.00
N ALA A 335 -15.60 -22.58 -21.96
CA ALA A 335 -16.57 -21.54 -22.29
C ALA A 335 -17.89 -22.10 -22.86
N GLN A 336 -17.88 -23.31 -23.42
CA GLN A 336 -19.06 -24.02 -23.90
C GLN A 336 -19.72 -24.88 -22.82
N ALA A 337 -18.92 -25.54 -21.98
CA ALA A 337 -19.41 -26.42 -20.92
C ALA A 337 -20.09 -25.64 -19.80
N ILE A 338 -19.56 -24.45 -19.49
CA ILE A 338 -20.18 -23.46 -18.62
C ILE A 338 -20.45 -22.28 -19.53
N PRO A 339 -21.68 -22.10 -20.01
CA PRO A 339 -21.96 -21.09 -21.04
C PRO A 339 -21.56 -19.68 -20.58
N LEU A 340 -20.37 -19.24 -21.00
CA LEU A 340 -19.81 -17.96 -20.60
C LEU A 340 -20.40 -16.83 -21.43
N SER A 341 -20.45 -15.63 -20.85
CA SER A 341 -20.72 -14.44 -21.65
C SER A 341 -19.55 -14.11 -22.55
N ALA A 342 -19.80 -13.28 -23.56
CA ALA A 342 -18.76 -12.85 -24.49
C ALA A 342 -17.55 -12.24 -23.76
N GLN A 343 -17.81 -11.41 -22.74
CA GLN A 343 -16.76 -10.79 -21.93
C GLN A 343 -16.05 -11.80 -21.02
N ALA A 344 -16.76 -12.73 -20.40
CA ALA A 344 -16.16 -13.77 -19.58
C ALA A 344 -15.25 -14.72 -20.40
N PHE A 345 -15.66 -15.05 -21.64
CA PHE A 345 -14.84 -15.86 -22.54
C PHE A 345 -13.59 -15.11 -23.02
N GLU A 346 -13.71 -13.82 -23.35
CA GLU A 346 -12.57 -12.95 -23.64
C GLU A 346 -11.61 -12.90 -22.46
N ASN A 347 -12.12 -12.62 -21.26
CA ASN A 347 -11.33 -12.54 -20.03
C ASN A 347 -10.57 -13.83 -19.73
N LEU A 348 -11.25 -14.99 -19.85
CA LEU A 348 -10.63 -16.31 -19.71
C LEU A 348 -9.44 -16.48 -20.67
N VAL A 349 -9.62 -16.14 -21.95
CA VAL A 349 -8.54 -16.23 -22.94
C VAL A 349 -7.41 -15.26 -22.63
N GLN A 350 -7.72 -14.04 -22.21
CA GLN A 350 -6.72 -13.05 -21.83
C GLN A 350 -5.90 -13.54 -20.62
N SER A 351 -6.56 -14.04 -19.57
CA SER A 351 -5.91 -14.56 -18.35
C SER A 351 -5.02 -15.76 -18.64
N GLU A 352 -5.55 -16.76 -19.35
CA GLU A 352 -4.87 -18.04 -19.51
C GLU A 352 -3.81 -18.04 -20.63
N LEU A 353 -3.99 -17.23 -21.67
CA LEU A 353 -3.12 -17.25 -22.85
C LEU A 353 -2.25 -16.00 -22.97
N VAL A 354 -2.85 -14.81 -22.86
CA VAL A 354 -2.18 -13.54 -23.19
C VAL A 354 -1.27 -13.09 -22.06
N GLN A 355 -1.72 -13.16 -20.80
CA GLN A 355 -0.89 -12.82 -19.64
C GLN A 355 0.32 -13.76 -19.47
N GLY A 356 0.25 -14.97 -20.04
CA GLY A 356 1.39 -15.87 -20.12
C GLY A 356 2.50 -15.38 -21.05
N ARG A 357 2.28 -14.31 -21.84
CA ARG A 357 3.25 -13.63 -22.71
C ARG A 357 4.08 -14.58 -23.58
N ALA A 358 3.43 -15.63 -24.09
CA ALA A 358 4.09 -16.73 -24.82
C ALA A 358 5.33 -17.30 -24.10
N GLY A 359 5.29 -17.35 -22.76
CA GLY A 359 6.32 -17.88 -21.87
C GLY A 359 7.58 -17.02 -21.71
N LEU A 360 7.48 -15.71 -21.96
CA LEU A 360 8.52 -14.76 -21.59
C LEU A 360 8.04 -13.95 -20.38
N VAL A 361 8.44 -14.38 -19.18
CA VAL A 361 8.12 -13.75 -17.90
C VAL A 361 9.31 -12.90 -17.48
N LEU A 362 9.18 -11.58 -17.58
CA LEU A 362 10.28 -10.63 -17.31
C LEU A 362 10.19 -10.00 -15.92
N GLU A 363 9.04 -10.11 -15.26
CA GLU A 363 8.69 -9.38 -14.05
C GLU A 363 9.72 -9.62 -12.94
N ARG A 364 10.10 -10.89 -12.72
CA ARG A 364 11.12 -11.26 -11.73
C ARG A 364 12.50 -10.71 -12.09
N VAL A 365 12.88 -10.75 -13.36
CA VAL A 365 14.20 -10.29 -13.81
C VAL A 365 14.29 -8.77 -13.69
N ILE A 366 13.20 -8.06 -14.02
CA ILE A 366 13.05 -6.61 -13.82
C ILE A 366 13.09 -6.27 -12.32
N GLU A 367 12.37 -7.01 -11.48
CA GLU A 367 12.37 -6.82 -10.02
C GLU A 367 13.78 -7.03 -9.45
N MET A 368 14.49 -8.09 -9.87
CA MET A 368 15.87 -8.34 -9.49
C MET A 368 16.80 -7.21 -9.93
N ALA A 369 16.68 -6.73 -11.18
CA ALA A 369 17.48 -5.63 -11.69
C ALA A 369 17.22 -4.33 -10.92
N ARG A 370 15.94 -4.00 -10.67
CA ARG A 370 15.54 -2.83 -9.88
C ARG A 370 16.09 -2.91 -8.45
N LEU A 371 16.03 -4.07 -7.82
CA LEU A 371 16.55 -4.25 -6.47
C LEU A 371 18.08 -4.12 -6.42
N GLN A 372 18.79 -4.68 -7.39
CA GLN A 372 20.26 -4.55 -7.46
C GLN A 372 20.68 -3.11 -7.75
N ALA A 373 19.99 -2.42 -8.66
CA ALA A 373 20.20 -1.00 -8.93
C ALA A 373 19.95 -0.15 -7.68
N PHE A 374 18.82 -0.39 -7.00
CA PHE A 374 18.49 0.25 -5.73
C PHE A 374 19.56 0.01 -4.67
N GLU A 375 19.97 -1.24 -4.47
CA GLU A 375 21.00 -1.60 -3.51
C GLU A 375 22.35 -0.95 -3.85
N ALA A 376 22.73 -0.93 -5.13
CA ALA A 376 23.95 -0.27 -5.58
C ALA A 376 23.90 1.25 -5.35
N ALA A 377 22.73 1.86 -5.45
CA ALA A 377 22.53 3.29 -5.28
C ALA A 377 22.30 3.71 -3.81
N MET A 378 22.00 2.78 -2.89
CA MET A 378 21.85 3.10 -1.46
C MET A 378 23.07 3.82 -0.85
N PRO A 379 22.86 4.77 0.08
CA PRO A 379 23.93 5.39 0.85
C PRO A 379 24.73 4.37 1.67
N GLN A 380 26.01 4.68 1.92
CA GLN A 380 26.91 3.75 2.60
C GLN A 380 26.41 3.36 4.00
N TRP A 381 25.87 4.31 4.77
CA TRP A 381 25.34 4.08 6.12
C TRP A 381 24.17 3.07 6.12
N LEU A 382 23.30 3.11 5.10
CA LEU A 382 22.17 2.19 4.97
C LEU A 382 22.60 0.80 4.48
N LYS A 383 23.63 0.75 3.61
CA LYS A 383 24.26 -0.51 3.18
C LYS A 383 24.94 -1.25 4.33
N SER A 384 25.55 -0.52 5.26
CA SER A 384 26.21 -1.10 6.43
C SER A 384 25.25 -1.39 7.59
N ALA A 385 24.01 -0.90 7.54
CA ALA A 385 23.02 -1.12 8.58
C ALA A 385 22.64 -2.61 8.71
N SER A 386 22.25 -3.02 9.91
CA SER A 386 21.75 -4.38 10.14
C SER A 386 20.42 -4.61 9.41
N GLN A 387 20.08 -5.87 9.15
CA GLN A 387 18.80 -6.24 8.55
C GLN A 387 17.59 -5.70 9.34
N ALA A 388 17.68 -5.73 10.68
CA ALA A 388 16.65 -5.20 11.57
C ALA A 388 16.55 -3.67 11.48
N ASP A 389 17.67 -2.96 11.37
CA ASP A 389 17.68 -1.50 11.23
C ASP A 389 17.15 -1.05 9.85
N GLN A 390 17.46 -1.78 8.78
CA GLN A 390 16.89 -1.52 7.45
C GLN A 390 15.37 -1.70 7.45
N GLN A 391 14.87 -2.74 8.13
CA GLN A 391 13.43 -2.95 8.32
C GLN A 391 12.80 -1.84 9.17
N ALA A 392 13.44 -1.45 10.27
CA ALA A 392 12.95 -0.38 11.14
C ALA A 392 12.86 0.96 10.38
N TYR A 393 13.89 1.29 9.60
CA TYR A 393 13.90 2.48 8.76
C TYR A 393 12.84 2.40 7.66
N ALA A 394 12.70 1.26 6.99
CA ALA A 394 11.64 1.05 5.99
C ALA A 394 10.23 1.19 6.59
N ALA A 395 9.97 0.59 7.75
CA ALA A 395 8.68 0.66 8.43
C ALA A 395 8.33 2.10 8.84
N LEU A 396 9.34 2.88 9.24
CA LEU A 396 9.17 4.30 9.52
C LEU A 396 8.79 5.08 8.25
N LEU A 397 9.50 4.88 7.15
CA LEU A 397 9.25 5.55 5.87
C LEU A 397 7.89 5.17 5.26
N GLN A 398 7.40 3.95 5.48
CA GLN A 398 6.06 3.52 5.04
C GLN A 398 4.93 4.35 5.66
N ARG A 399 5.16 5.02 6.81
CA ARG A 399 4.16 5.89 7.47
C ARG A 399 4.08 7.30 6.84
N TYR A 400 4.98 7.62 5.92
CA TYR A 400 5.09 8.94 5.31
C TYR A 400 3.89 9.38 4.44
N PRO A 401 3.33 8.52 3.56
CA PRO A 401 2.30 8.96 2.61
C PRO A 401 1.03 9.50 3.30
N ASP A 402 0.76 9.03 4.51
CA ASP A 402 -0.40 9.43 5.29
C ASP A 402 -0.14 10.78 5.98
N ALA A 403 1.00 10.94 6.67
CA ALA A 403 1.34 12.19 7.36
C ALA A 403 1.68 13.38 6.43
N GLY A 404 1.94 13.11 5.14
CA GLY A 404 2.37 14.09 4.14
C GLY A 404 1.26 14.71 3.29
N GLN A 405 -0.03 14.36 3.48
CA GLN A 405 -1.12 14.94 2.70
C GLN A 405 -1.41 16.40 3.11
N GLU A 406 -1.68 17.29 2.15
CA GLU A 406 -1.95 18.72 2.42
C GLU A 406 -3.07 18.93 3.44
N GLN A 407 -4.12 18.11 3.38
CA GLN A 407 -5.29 18.18 4.28
C GLN A 407 -4.99 17.66 5.70
N GLN A 408 -3.88 16.94 5.88
CA GLN A 408 -3.41 16.41 7.18
C GLN A 408 -2.23 17.20 7.75
N ASN A 409 -1.87 18.32 7.12
CA ASN A 409 -0.78 19.19 7.54
C ASN A 409 -1.23 20.18 8.62
N TYR A 410 -0.52 20.32 9.74
CA TYR A 410 -0.89 21.31 10.78
C TYR A 410 -0.84 22.78 10.30
N LEU A 411 -0.18 23.05 9.18
CA LEU A 411 -0.11 24.35 8.48
C LEU A 411 -1.09 24.48 7.31
N HIS A 412 -2.06 23.57 7.14
CA HIS A 412 -3.10 23.70 6.11
C HIS A 412 -3.80 25.06 6.20
N ASP A 413 -4.22 25.62 5.06
CA ASP A 413 -4.79 26.98 4.93
C ASP A 413 -3.87 28.15 5.34
N ILE A 414 -2.56 27.91 5.52
CA ILE A 414 -1.55 28.96 5.69
C ILE A 414 -0.72 29.03 4.39
N PRO A 415 -0.96 30.04 3.52
CA PRO A 415 -0.23 30.16 2.26
C PRO A 415 1.26 30.40 2.50
N PRO A 416 2.14 29.92 1.60
CA PRO A 416 3.56 30.25 1.62
C PRO A 416 3.79 31.77 1.67
N LEU A 417 4.79 32.21 2.43
CA LEU A 417 5.03 33.63 2.69
C LEU A 417 5.22 34.45 1.40
N ALA A 418 5.88 33.87 0.39
CA ALA A 418 6.09 34.52 -0.90
C ALA A 418 4.79 34.69 -1.70
N GLU A 419 3.90 33.70 -1.66
CA GLU A 419 2.59 33.79 -2.32
C GLU A 419 1.68 34.78 -1.61
N TYR A 420 1.70 34.77 -0.28
CA TYR A 420 0.98 35.74 0.53
C TYR A 420 1.46 37.18 0.25
N ALA A 421 2.78 37.40 0.22
CA ALA A 421 3.38 38.68 -0.14
C ALA A 421 2.98 39.12 -1.56
N ARG A 422 3.05 38.21 -2.54
CA ARG A 422 2.63 38.46 -3.93
C ARG A 422 1.16 38.84 -4.01
N ALA A 423 0.28 38.14 -3.28
CA ALA A 423 -1.15 38.42 -3.27
C ALA A 423 -1.45 39.81 -2.69
N LEU A 424 -0.82 40.17 -1.56
CA LEU A 424 -0.95 41.52 -0.98
C LEU A 424 -0.42 42.61 -1.92
N LEU A 425 0.72 42.37 -2.56
CA LEU A 425 1.28 43.31 -3.54
C LEU A 425 0.40 43.45 -4.78
N LYS A 426 -0.16 42.35 -5.30
CA LYS A 426 -1.12 42.39 -6.42
C LYS A 426 -2.37 43.19 -6.06
N LEU A 427 -2.95 42.94 -4.89
CA LEU A 427 -4.09 43.72 -4.40
C LEU A 427 -3.74 45.21 -4.29
N ARG A 428 -2.55 45.54 -3.79
CA ARG A 428 -2.10 46.93 -3.68
C ARG A 428 -1.88 47.59 -5.04
N LEU A 429 -1.22 46.90 -5.97
CA LEU A 429 -0.97 47.40 -7.32
C LEU A 429 -2.28 47.59 -8.09
N GLU A 430 -3.26 46.69 -7.93
CA GLU A 430 -4.59 46.86 -8.54
C GLU A 430 -5.35 48.05 -7.94
N LEU A 431 -5.21 48.30 -6.62
CA LEU A 431 -5.82 49.47 -5.98
C LEU A 431 -5.22 50.80 -6.47
N ASP A 432 -3.89 50.86 -6.63
CA ASP A 432 -3.18 52.10 -6.99
C ASP A 432 -3.07 52.33 -8.51
N PHE A 433 -3.14 51.26 -9.31
CA PHE A 433 -2.98 51.26 -10.77
C PHE A 433 -4.07 50.43 -11.46
N ALA A 434 -5.33 50.64 -11.06
CA ALA A 434 -6.49 49.87 -11.53
C ALA A 434 -6.53 49.72 -13.06
N GLY A 435 -6.72 48.47 -13.52
CA GLY A 435 -6.82 48.14 -14.94
C GLY A 435 -5.50 48.08 -15.73
N GLN A 436 -4.34 48.26 -15.08
CA GLN A 436 -3.02 48.15 -15.73
C GLN A 436 -2.42 46.75 -15.66
N GLY A 437 -2.98 45.84 -14.84
CA GLY A 437 -2.59 44.43 -14.82
C GLY A 437 -1.14 44.16 -14.40
N LEU A 438 -0.56 45.03 -13.54
CA LEU A 438 0.84 44.92 -13.12
C LEU A 438 1.08 43.67 -12.26
N ASP A 439 1.98 42.79 -12.69
CA ASP A 439 2.44 41.65 -11.87
C ASP A 439 3.70 42.06 -11.08
N PRO A 440 3.70 41.99 -9.73
CA PRO A 440 4.88 42.30 -8.92
C PRO A 440 6.09 41.41 -9.24
N ASP A 441 5.90 40.20 -9.79
CA ASP A 441 7.02 39.35 -10.18
C ASP A 441 7.61 39.70 -11.56
N ALA A 442 6.92 40.53 -12.35
CA ALA A 442 7.43 41.05 -13.63
C ALA A 442 8.16 42.40 -13.48
N ILE A 443 8.22 42.95 -12.26
CA ILE A 443 8.90 44.21 -11.95
C ILE A 443 10.22 43.89 -11.23
N GLU A 444 11.34 44.30 -11.81
CA GLU A 444 12.67 44.16 -11.21
C GLU A 444 13.06 45.41 -10.42
N VAL A 445 13.48 45.19 -9.17
CA VAL A 445 14.11 46.18 -8.32
C VAL A 445 15.62 46.00 -8.38
N VAL A 446 16.32 47.03 -8.86
CA VAL A 446 17.78 47.05 -9.00
C VAL A 446 18.36 47.92 -7.89
N ILE A 447 19.29 47.36 -7.11
CA ILE A 447 19.97 48.03 -6.00
C ILE A 447 21.48 48.07 -6.29
N ASP A 448 22.03 49.27 -6.43
CA ASP A 448 23.47 49.50 -6.59
C ASP A 448 24.06 50.02 -5.26
N THR A 449 24.87 49.21 -4.56
CA THR A 449 25.47 49.55 -3.27
C THR A 449 26.94 49.94 -3.45
N TYR A 450 27.33 51.08 -2.88
CA TYR A 450 28.69 51.62 -2.97
C TYR A 450 29.47 51.31 -1.69
N VAL A 451 30.59 50.59 -1.81
CA VAL A 451 31.47 50.27 -0.68
C VAL A 451 32.55 51.36 -0.57
N PRO A 452 32.63 52.12 0.54
CA PRO A 452 33.67 53.14 0.71
C PRO A 452 35.05 52.49 0.95
N SER A 453 36.13 53.14 0.48
CA SER A 453 37.51 52.71 0.76
C SER A 453 37.84 52.83 2.26
N PRO A 454 38.52 51.85 2.88
CA PRO A 454 39.00 51.97 4.26
C PRO A 454 39.96 53.16 4.37
N VAL A 455 39.69 54.10 5.27
CA VAL A 455 40.59 55.22 5.62
C VAL A 455 41.10 55.06 7.05
N PRO A 456 42.37 55.41 7.34
CA PRO A 456 42.91 55.38 8.70
C PRO A 456 42.10 56.27 9.65
N VAL A 457 41.94 55.83 10.89
CA VAL A 457 41.24 56.57 11.96
C VAL A 457 41.83 57.96 12.11
N GLY A 458 41.02 59.01 11.94
CA GLY A 458 41.44 60.42 11.97
C GLY A 458 41.49 61.13 10.60
N SER A 459 41.19 60.44 9.50
CA SER A 459 41.19 61.00 8.13
C SER A 459 39.78 61.28 7.61
N THR A 460 39.60 62.33 6.78
CA THR A 460 38.34 62.56 6.05
C THR A 460 38.13 61.48 4.96
N PRO A 461 36.97 60.79 4.93
CA PRO A 461 36.68 59.79 3.90
C PRO A 461 36.70 60.38 2.48
N ALA A 462 37.33 59.68 1.54
CA ALA A 462 37.23 60.02 0.12
C ALA A 462 35.87 59.57 -0.46
N PHE A 463 35.23 60.43 -1.24
CA PHE A 463 33.90 60.20 -1.87
C PHE A 463 33.92 59.21 -3.06
N LEU A 464 35.05 58.53 -3.33
CA LEU A 464 35.18 57.56 -4.43
C LEU A 464 34.96 56.12 -3.91
N PRO A 465 33.95 55.38 -4.39
CA PRO A 465 33.67 54.03 -3.94
C PRO A 465 34.75 53.02 -4.43
N ALA A 466 35.15 52.11 -3.55
CA ALA A 466 36.15 51.07 -3.81
C ALA A 466 35.59 49.90 -4.65
N ALA A 467 34.28 49.63 -4.51
CA ALA A 467 33.55 48.63 -5.28
C ALA A 467 32.06 49.00 -5.32
N THR A 468 31.37 48.63 -6.40
CA THR A 468 29.91 48.72 -6.50
C THR A 468 29.34 47.30 -6.64
N THR A 469 28.41 46.92 -5.77
CA THR A 469 27.67 45.65 -5.90
C THR A 469 26.27 45.93 -6.44
N ARG A 470 25.86 45.17 -7.46
CA ARG A 470 24.53 45.26 -8.07
C ARG A 470 23.71 44.03 -7.71
N ILE A 471 22.53 44.23 -7.16
CA ILE A 471 21.56 43.18 -6.84
C ILE A 471 20.27 43.46 -7.62
N VAL A 472 19.73 42.43 -8.27
CA VAL A 472 18.45 42.50 -9.00
C VAL A 472 17.50 41.47 -8.40
N GLN A 473 16.29 41.89 -8.03
CA GLN A 473 15.26 41.03 -7.41
C GLN A 473 13.87 41.43 -7.93
N THR A 474 12.89 40.55 -7.88
CA THR A 474 11.49 40.94 -8.19
C THR A 474 10.93 41.86 -7.10
N LEU A 475 9.84 42.59 -7.36
CA LEU A 475 9.20 43.43 -6.35
C LEU A 475 8.72 42.62 -5.15
N THR A 476 8.21 41.40 -5.37
CA THR A 476 7.85 40.45 -4.30
C THR A 476 9.06 40.10 -3.46
N GLN A 477 10.17 39.68 -4.06
CA GLN A 477 11.39 39.34 -3.33
C GLN A 477 11.97 40.55 -2.59
N PHE A 478 11.94 41.73 -3.20
CA PHE A 478 12.38 42.97 -2.57
C PHE A 478 11.55 43.32 -1.34
N SER A 479 10.22 43.20 -1.39
CA SER A 479 9.34 43.45 -0.24
C SER A 479 9.61 42.51 0.94
N LEU A 480 10.06 41.29 0.66
CA LEU A 480 10.45 40.33 1.68
C LEU A 480 11.84 40.65 2.22
N ASN A 481 12.82 41.02 1.38
CA ASN A 481 14.21 41.24 1.79
C ASN A 481 14.51 42.68 2.29
N GLY A 482 13.53 43.59 2.26
CA GLY A 482 13.77 45.00 1.98
C GLY A 482 14.24 45.91 3.12
N PHE A 483 13.85 45.70 4.39
CA PHE A 483 13.89 46.80 5.38
C PHE A 483 15.28 47.40 5.68
N TYR A 484 16.31 46.56 5.84
CA TYR A 484 17.69 47.02 6.05
C TYR A 484 18.34 47.54 4.75
N ARG A 485 17.83 47.13 3.59
CA ARG A 485 18.29 47.54 2.25
C ARG A 485 17.63 48.84 1.76
N LEU A 486 16.54 49.28 2.39
CA LEU A 486 15.88 50.56 2.07
C LEU A 486 16.82 51.77 2.20
N THR A 487 17.82 51.67 3.07
CA THR A 487 18.81 52.70 3.38
C THR A 487 20.17 52.49 2.70
N ALA A 488 20.38 51.37 2.01
CA ALA A 488 21.65 51.04 1.35
C ALA A 488 21.51 51.15 -0.19
N GLY A 489 22.36 51.98 -0.81
CA GLY A 489 22.49 52.03 -2.27
C GLY A 489 21.41 52.83 -3.03
N ALA A 490 21.65 53.01 -4.32
CA ALA A 490 20.70 53.62 -5.26
C ALA A 490 19.71 52.54 -5.75
N ILE A 491 18.41 52.82 -5.65
CA ILE A 491 17.35 51.89 -6.06
C ILE A 491 16.72 52.40 -7.36
N SER A 492 16.52 51.52 -8.33
CA SER A 492 15.77 51.78 -9.57
C SER A 492 14.85 50.61 -9.91
N LEU A 493 13.83 50.87 -10.74
CA LEU A 493 12.84 49.88 -11.16
C LEU A 493 12.92 49.71 -12.68
N ARG A 494 12.76 48.48 -13.15
CA ARG A 494 12.67 48.17 -14.57
C ARG A 494 11.82 46.93 -14.80
N THR A 495 11.42 46.71 -16.03
CA THR A 495 10.87 45.43 -16.49
C THR A 495 11.94 44.67 -17.28
N PRO A 496 11.93 43.32 -17.26
CA PRO A 496 12.88 42.52 -18.03
C PRO A 496 12.80 42.75 -19.55
N ASP A 497 11.61 43.08 -20.06
CA ASP A 497 11.32 43.32 -21.48
C ASP A 497 11.53 44.77 -21.92
N GLY A 498 11.86 45.68 -20.99
CA GLY A 498 12.09 47.10 -21.27
C GLY A 498 10.82 47.93 -21.48
N SER A 499 9.65 47.37 -21.17
CA SER A 499 8.38 48.11 -21.15
C SER A 499 8.40 49.28 -20.15
N GLU A 500 7.74 50.39 -20.48
CA GLU A 500 7.70 51.57 -19.60
C GLU A 500 6.80 51.32 -18.37
N LEU A 501 7.36 51.49 -17.18
CA LEU A 501 6.61 51.48 -15.93
C LEU A 501 5.93 52.84 -15.68
N PRO A 502 4.76 52.88 -15.02
CA PRO A 502 4.12 54.13 -14.64
C PRO A 502 5.06 55.02 -13.83
N SER A 503 5.14 56.31 -14.16
CA SER A 503 6.09 57.24 -13.53
C SER A 503 5.92 57.40 -12.01
N ILE A 504 4.72 57.12 -11.49
CA ILE A 504 4.42 57.10 -10.05
C ILE A 504 5.02 55.86 -9.36
N LEU A 505 5.12 54.73 -10.06
CA LEU A 505 5.78 53.51 -9.60
C LEU A 505 7.30 53.70 -9.65
N SER A 506 7.82 54.40 -8.65
CA SER A 506 9.22 54.82 -8.52
C SER A 506 9.93 54.14 -7.34
N ALA A 507 11.25 54.32 -7.25
CA ALA A 507 12.02 53.86 -6.09
C ALA A 507 11.48 54.43 -4.76
N THR A 508 11.01 55.68 -4.77
CA THR A 508 10.39 56.32 -3.59
C THR A 508 9.08 55.63 -3.21
N TYR A 509 8.23 55.33 -4.19
CA TYR A 509 6.99 54.60 -3.99
C TYR A 509 7.25 53.22 -3.37
N VAL A 510 8.18 52.45 -3.94
CA VAL A 510 8.53 51.11 -3.45
C VAL A 510 9.13 51.16 -2.04
N LYS A 511 9.96 52.16 -1.72
CA LYS A 511 10.50 52.33 -0.35
C LYS A 511 9.42 52.68 0.68
N GLN A 512 8.47 53.53 0.31
CA GLN A 512 7.36 53.91 1.19
C GLN A 512 6.43 52.71 1.45
N TRP A 513 6.04 52.01 0.40
CA TRP A 513 5.07 50.91 0.51
C TRP A 513 5.66 49.64 1.09
N ALA A 514 6.94 49.35 0.85
CA ALA A 514 7.61 48.25 1.55
C ALA A 514 7.54 48.42 3.08
N ARG A 515 7.51 49.68 3.59
CA ARG A 515 7.30 49.97 5.00
C ARG A 515 5.84 49.94 5.43
N GLN A 516 4.94 50.47 4.61
CA GLN A 516 3.51 50.60 4.96
C GLN A 516 2.74 49.28 4.86
N LEU A 517 3.12 48.37 3.96
CA LEU A 517 2.47 47.06 3.79
C LEU A 517 2.78 46.08 4.93
N ASP A 518 3.86 46.30 5.69
CA ASP A 518 4.30 45.49 6.85
C ASP A 518 3.89 44.00 6.77
N ILE A 519 4.39 43.33 5.73
CA ILE A 519 3.98 41.96 5.36
C ILE A 519 4.19 41.00 6.55
N GLY A 520 5.25 41.21 7.33
CA GLY A 520 5.56 40.43 8.52
C GLY A 520 4.54 40.59 9.63
N ALA A 521 4.06 41.81 9.91
CA ALA A 521 2.99 42.02 10.90
C ALA A 521 1.67 41.37 10.47
N HIS A 522 1.29 41.49 9.20
CA HIS A 522 0.07 40.87 8.68
C HIS A 522 0.14 39.34 8.68
N TYR A 523 1.27 38.77 8.26
CA TYR A 523 1.48 37.33 8.29
C TYR A 523 1.55 36.79 9.73
N ARG A 524 2.13 37.56 10.66
CA ARG A 524 2.08 37.25 12.09
C ARG A 524 0.64 37.20 12.61
N GLY A 525 -0.20 38.15 12.21
CA GLY A 525 -1.64 38.14 12.52
C GLY A 525 -2.33 36.87 12.03
N LEU A 526 -2.04 36.44 10.80
CA LEU A 526 -2.54 35.17 10.25
C LEU A 526 -2.11 33.96 11.10
N LEU A 527 -0.85 33.89 11.52
CA LEU A 527 -0.36 32.81 12.40
C LEU A 527 -1.08 32.83 13.76
N GLN A 528 -1.29 34.00 14.35
CA GLN A 528 -2.06 34.15 15.59
C GLN A 528 -3.52 33.72 15.42
N ASP A 529 -4.10 33.91 14.25
CA ASP A 529 -5.48 33.49 13.94
C ASP A 529 -5.63 31.99 13.76
N LYS A 530 -4.62 31.33 13.19
CA LYS A 530 -4.71 29.91 12.82
C LYS A 530 -4.06 28.95 13.81
N LEU A 531 -3.06 29.40 14.60
CA LEU A 531 -2.21 28.51 15.41
C LEU A 531 -2.22 28.81 16.92
N ALA A 532 -2.88 29.88 17.37
CA ALA A 532 -2.87 30.24 18.80
C ALA A 532 -3.57 29.16 19.66
N PRO A 533 -2.94 28.69 20.76
CA PRO A 533 -3.54 27.73 21.68
C PRO A 533 -4.94 28.18 22.14
N GLY A 534 -5.91 27.25 22.14
CA GLY A 534 -7.29 27.50 22.56
C GLY A 534 -8.25 28.03 21.48
N LYS A 535 -7.79 28.35 20.25
CA LYS A 535 -8.68 28.69 19.12
C LYS A 535 -9.36 27.44 18.52
N GLN A 536 -10.52 27.65 17.91
CA GLN A 536 -11.27 26.58 17.24
C GLN A 536 -10.43 25.94 16.12
N GLY A 537 -10.38 24.60 16.08
CA GLY A 537 -9.61 23.83 15.10
C GLY A 537 -8.13 23.63 15.45
N VAL A 538 -7.61 24.27 16.50
CA VAL A 538 -6.19 24.13 16.90
C VAL A 538 -5.89 22.77 17.54
N ALA A 539 -6.84 22.15 18.25
CA ALA A 539 -6.66 20.80 18.79
C ALA A 539 -6.34 19.77 17.70
N VAL A 540 -7.02 19.86 16.55
CA VAL A 540 -6.72 19.01 15.37
C VAL A 540 -5.32 19.29 14.83
N ARG A 541 -4.90 20.57 14.78
CA ARG A 541 -3.55 20.95 14.34
C ARG A 541 -2.47 20.48 15.32
N GLN A 542 -2.75 20.45 16.62
CA GLN A 542 -1.84 19.91 17.64
C GLN A 542 -1.63 18.41 17.45
N GLN A 543 -2.69 17.66 17.19
CA GLN A 543 -2.59 16.24 16.86
C GLN A 543 -1.76 16.03 15.59
N GLN A 544 -2.06 16.75 14.51
CA GLN A 544 -1.31 16.70 13.25
C GLN A 544 0.18 17.03 13.47
N PHE A 545 0.47 18.07 14.25
CA PHE A 545 1.84 18.45 14.63
C PHE A 545 2.56 17.32 15.38
N ALA A 546 1.90 16.66 16.34
CA ALA A 546 2.49 15.56 17.09
C ALA A 546 2.83 14.36 16.20
N GLU A 547 1.91 13.96 15.32
CA GLU A 547 2.10 12.84 14.39
C GLU A 547 3.25 13.10 13.41
N GLN A 548 3.28 14.30 12.83
CA GLN A 548 4.29 14.71 11.87
C GLN A 548 5.68 14.89 12.54
N LEU A 549 5.73 15.54 13.72
CA LEU A 549 6.98 15.71 14.47
C LEU A 549 7.56 14.36 14.89
N SER A 550 6.71 13.44 15.37
CA SER A 550 7.14 12.09 15.78
C SER A 550 7.85 11.36 14.65
N LEU A 551 7.26 11.38 13.45
CA LEU A 551 7.85 10.74 12.28
C LEU A 551 9.18 11.38 11.89
N GLN A 552 9.24 12.71 11.85
CA GLN A 552 10.43 13.46 11.51
C GLN A 552 11.59 13.18 12.48
N VAL A 553 11.34 13.34 13.78
CA VAL A 553 12.35 13.19 14.83
C VAL A 553 12.85 11.75 14.91
N MET A 554 11.96 10.77 14.78
CA MET A 554 12.35 9.36 14.77
C MET A 554 13.15 8.97 13.53
N GLU A 555 12.84 9.55 12.36
CA GLU A 555 13.60 9.31 11.12
C GLU A 555 15.01 9.84 11.27
N GLN A 556 15.13 11.10 11.71
CA GLN A 556 16.40 11.76 11.90
C GLN A 556 17.24 11.04 12.95
N ALA A 557 16.68 10.72 14.13
CA ALA A 557 17.41 10.04 15.19
C ALA A 557 17.87 8.63 14.76
N LEU A 558 17.02 7.87 14.05
CA LEU A 558 17.40 6.57 13.51
C LEU A 558 18.51 6.74 12.45
N ARG A 559 18.37 7.70 11.54
CA ARG A 559 19.39 7.98 10.51
C ARG A 559 20.74 8.35 11.13
N GLU A 560 20.77 9.23 12.12
CA GLU A 560 22.01 9.59 12.83
C GLU A 560 22.64 8.38 13.52
N LYS A 561 21.85 7.49 14.15
CA LYS A 561 22.34 6.19 14.67
C LYS A 561 22.94 5.32 13.57
N LEU A 562 22.34 5.27 12.38
CA LEU A 562 22.85 4.45 11.28
C LEU A 562 24.12 5.03 10.66
N ILE A 563 24.30 6.36 10.72
CA ILE A 563 25.52 7.04 10.31
C ILE A 563 26.63 6.85 11.36
N ASP A 564 26.31 7.01 12.64
CA ASP A 564 27.20 6.82 13.79
C ASP A 564 26.56 5.87 14.83
N PRO A 565 26.96 4.57 14.84
CA PRO A 565 26.46 3.61 15.82
C PRO A 565 26.68 4.01 17.29
N GLY A 566 27.60 4.94 17.56
CA GLY A 566 27.79 5.53 18.89
C GLY A 566 26.58 6.29 19.43
N GLN A 567 25.64 6.68 18.56
CA GLN A 567 24.39 7.37 18.91
C GLN A 567 23.26 6.43 19.34
N GLU A 568 23.46 5.11 19.44
CA GLU A 568 22.39 4.16 19.84
C GLU A 568 21.69 4.58 21.14
N VAL A 569 22.44 4.99 22.17
CA VAL A 569 21.85 5.41 23.46
C VAL A 569 21.00 6.68 23.30
N ALA A 570 21.49 7.66 22.54
CA ALA A 570 20.76 8.88 22.25
C ALA A 570 19.48 8.61 21.44
N TYR A 571 19.56 7.71 20.45
CA TYR A 571 18.41 7.22 19.71
C TYR A 571 17.38 6.55 20.62
N ARG A 572 17.80 5.73 21.60
CA ARG A 572 16.90 5.11 22.58
C ARG A 572 16.22 6.12 23.49
N TYR A 573 16.94 7.15 23.94
CA TYR A 573 16.35 8.23 24.73
C TYR A 573 15.30 8.98 23.92
N MET A 574 15.60 9.31 22.67
CA MET A 574 14.64 9.95 21.77
C MET A 574 13.42 9.06 21.53
N GLN A 575 13.64 7.78 21.22
CA GLN A 575 12.58 6.80 20.99
C GLN A 575 11.63 6.73 22.18
N GLN A 576 12.16 6.68 23.40
CA GLN A 576 11.38 6.61 24.63
C GLN A 576 10.58 7.88 24.89
N VAL A 577 11.19 9.06 24.71
CA VAL A 577 10.54 10.35 24.99
C VAL A 577 9.45 10.65 23.96
N ILE A 578 9.65 10.27 22.70
CA ILE A 578 8.67 10.41 21.62
C ILE A 578 7.54 9.37 21.73
N SER A 579 7.85 8.11 22.09
CA SER A 579 6.81 7.08 22.25
C SER A 579 5.98 7.27 23.53
N MET A 580 6.59 7.80 24.59
CA MET A 580 5.98 8.08 25.90
C MET A 580 6.08 9.58 26.21
N PRO A 581 5.27 10.45 25.56
CA PRO A 581 5.38 11.89 25.65
C PRO A 581 4.92 12.45 27.00
N ASP A 582 4.02 11.76 27.72
CA ASP A 582 3.57 12.17 29.06
C ASP A 582 4.62 11.82 30.12
N GLY A 583 5.13 12.83 30.82
CA GLY A 583 6.19 12.67 31.82
C GLY A 583 5.77 11.86 33.05
N VAL A 584 4.48 11.83 33.41
CA VAL A 584 3.94 11.07 34.55
C VAL A 584 3.76 9.59 34.17
N ALA A 585 3.31 9.31 32.95
CA ALA A 585 3.09 7.94 32.48
C ALA A 585 4.40 7.23 32.06
N ARG A 586 5.43 7.98 31.64
CA ARG A 586 6.66 7.44 31.04
C ARG A 586 7.37 6.42 31.94
N LEU A 587 7.62 5.23 31.38
CA LEU A 587 8.37 4.17 32.07
C LEU A 587 9.87 4.46 32.07
N THR A 588 10.61 3.84 33.01
CA THR A 588 12.08 3.90 33.03
C THR A 588 12.71 3.05 31.93
N LEU A 589 13.82 3.51 31.36
CA LEU A 589 14.64 2.76 30.41
C LEU A 589 15.83 2.14 31.15
N ASN A 590 15.92 0.81 31.19
CA ASN A 590 16.94 0.08 31.96
C ASN A 590 17.06 0.55 33.42
N ARG A 591 15.91 0.79 34.07
CA ARG A 591 15.78 1.34 35.44
C ARG A 591 16.25 2.79 35.62
N MET A 592 16.58 3.49 34.53
CA MET A 592 16.92 4.91 34.56
C MET A 592 15.71 5.75 34.13
N PRO A 593 15.26 6.72 34.93
CA PRO A 593 14.26 7.69 34.51
C PRO A 593 14.91 8.65 33.50
N ILE A 594 14.41 8.64 32.26
CA ILE A 594 14.83 9.57 31.20
C ILE A 594 13.82 10.71 31.16
N ILE A 595 14.33 11.93 31.27
CA ILE A 595 13.54 13.16 31.24
C ILE A 595 13.90 13.99 30.02
N VAL A 596 12.94 14.82 29.64
CA VAL A 596 13.11 15.94 28.71
C VAL A 596 12.84 17.22 29.49
N ARG A 597 13.75 18.18 29.39
CA ARG A 597 13.64 19.50 30.06
C ARG A 597 13.91 20.62 29.06
N PRO A 598 13.30 21.80 29.23
CA PRO A 598 13.66 22.98 28.45
C PRO A 598 15.12 23.38 28.74
N PHE A 599 15.76 24.01 27.77
CA PHE A 599 17.08 24.60 27.99
C PHE A 599 16.92 25.93 28.74
N GLU A 600 17.20 25.93 30.04
CA GLU A 600 17.10 27.12 30.88
C GLU A 600 18.42 27.34 31.64
N LEU A 601 18.93 28.57 31.56
CA LEU A 601 20.17 28.98 32.21
C LEU A 601 19.84 29.62 33.56
N ILE A 602 20.64 29.31 34.56
CA ILE A 602 20.57 29.93 35.88
C ILE A 602 21.84 30.75 36.06
N ALA A 603 21.69 32.08 36.11
CA ALA A 603 22.82 33.00 36.17
C ALA A 603 23.54 32.96 37.54
N GLU A 604 22.79 32.83 38.64
CA GLU A 604 23.29 32.68 40.00
C GLU A 604 22.37 31.77 40.83
N PRO A 605 22.85 31.14 41.92
CA PRO A 605 22.03 30.28 42.76
C PRO A 605 20.73 30.98 43.18
N GLU A 606 19.60 30.28 43.08
CA GLU A 606 18.24 30.78 43.41
C GLU A 606 17.66 31.84 42.45
N ALA A 607 18.37 32.23 41.38
CA ALA A 607 17.80 33.07 40.33
C ALA A 607 16.74 32.33 39.50
N ASP A 608 15.77 33.09 38.99
CA ASP A 608 14.78 32.57 38.04
C ASP A 608 15.49 32.05 36.77
N PRO A 609 15.14 30.85 36.25
CA PRO A 609 15.77 30.32 35.05
C PRO A 609 15.43 31.12 33.78
N ASP A 610 16.46 31.49 33.03
CA ASP A 610 16.36 32.14 31.72
C ASP A 610 16.20 31.10 30.61
N ARG A 611 14.98 30.97 30.08
CA ARG A 611 14.63 29.96 29.08
C ARG A 611 15.03 30.34 27.65
N ALA A 612 15.76 29.45 26.98
CA ALA A 612 16.03 29.54 25.54
C ALA A 612 14.98 28.72 24.74
N ARG A 613 14.10 29.41 24.01
CA ARG A 613 12.96 28.77 23.32
C ARG A 613 13.40 27.83 22.17
N GLY A 614 12.76 26.66 22.11
CA GLY A 614 13.01 25.65 21.07
C GLY A 614 14.33 24.90 21.24
N LEU A 615 14.94 24.93 22.43
CA LEU A 615 16.07 24.09 22.84
C LEU A 615 15.63 23.20 24.01
N TYR A 616 15.97 21.92 23.94
CA TYR A 616 15.63 20.92 24.96
C TYR A 616 16.82 20.03 25.26
N ILE A 617 16.87 19.51 26.49
CA ILE A 617 17.87 18.53 26.91
C ILE A 617 17.14 17.24 27.27
N ILE A 618 17.60 16.13 26.70
CA ILE A 618 17.11 14.78 26.99
C ILE A 618 18.21 13.97 27.64
N GLY A 619 17.93 13.34 28.78
CA GLY A 619 18.91 12.53 29.49
C GLY A 619 18.39 11.96 30.81
N PRO A 620 19.23 11.21 31.53
CA PRO A 620 18.88 10.73 32.86
C PRO A 620 18.76 11.87 33.87
N VAL A 621 17.85 11.70 34.84
CA VAL A 621 17.70 12.63 35.98
C VAL A 621 18.95 12.65 36.86
N GLU A 622 19.59 11.50 37.04
CA GLU A 622 20.79 11.37 37.87
C GLU A 622 22.02 11.94 37.15
N TYR A 623 22.72 12.86 37.83
CA TYR A 623 23.96 13.46 37.33
C TYR A 623 25.01 12.40 37.01
N GLY A 624 25.50 12.40 35.77
CA GLY A 624 26.58 11.51 35.32
C GLY A 624 26.15 10.07 35.00
N ALA A 625 24.86 9.72 35.11
CA ALA A 625 24.36 8.37 34.84
C ALA A 625 24.30 8.01 33.34
N GLY A 626 24.56 8.96 32.44
CA GLY A 626 24.51 8.76 30.99
C GLY A 626 24.69 10.05 30.20
N PRO A 627 24.70 9.96 28.85
CA PRO A 627 24.86 11.11 27.97
C PRO A 627 23.68 12.08 28.10
N GLN A 628 23.95 13.36 27.80
CA GLN A 628 22.93 14.41 27.69
C GLN A 628 22.79 14.79 26.21
N MET A 629 21.57 14.77 25.69
CA MET A 629 21.28 15.05 24.28
C MET A 629 20.64 16.42 24.16
N LEU A 630 21.28 17.35 23.45
CA LEU A 630 20.71 18.63 23.07
C LEU A 630 19.84 18.44 21.81
N TRP A 631 18.59 18.88 21.89
CA TRP A 631 17.65 18.93 20.76
C TRP A 631 17.30 20.39 20.46
N VAL A 632 17.53 20.83 19.23
CA VAL A 632 17.22 22.20 18.77
C VAL A 632 16.24 22.20 17.61
N ASN A 633 15.13 22.94 17.76
CA ASN A 633 14.18 23.18 16.69
C ASN A 633 14.69 24.27 15.72
N TYR A 634 14.47 24.07 14.41
CA TYR A 634 14.86 25.02 13.34
C TYR A 634 16.35 25.38 13.32
N SER A 635 17.23 24.36 13.35
CA SER A 635 18.69 24.55 13.23
C SER A 635 19.28 23.53 12.27
N GLU A 636 20.02 24.00 11.26
CA GLU A 636 20.75 23.11 10.35
C GLU A 636 22.01 22.51 10.99
N ARG A 637 22.61 23.20 11.97
CA ARG A 637 23.88 22.82 12.58
C ARG A 637 23.74 21.97 13.85
N PHE A 638 22.63 22.09 14.57
CA PHE A 638 22.49 21.55 15.92
C PHE A 638 21.17 20.79 16.17
N THR A 639 20.63 20.04 15.20
CA THR A 639 19.35 19.32 15.38
C THR A 639 19.38 18.37 16.58
N PHE A 640 20.37 17.47 16.61
CA PHE A 640 20.61 16.55 17.72
C PHE A 640 22.11 16.46 18.00
N LYS A 641 22.53 16.74 19.22
CA LYS A 641 23.93 16.59 19.63
C LYS A 641 24.02 15.92 21.00
N ALA A 642 24.62 14.74 21.02
CA ALA A 642 24.90 14.01 22.26
C ALA A 642 26.21 14.50 22.90
N TYR A 643 26.17 14.74 24.20
CA TYR A 643 27.30 15.03 25.06
C TYR A 643 27.45 13.91 26.08
N THR A 644 28.69 13.63 26.50
CA THR A 644 28.96 12.56 27.48
C THR A 644 28.32 12.84 28.85
N ASN A 645 28.16 14.11 29.22
CA ASN A 645 27.50 14.58 30.44
C ASN A 645 27.15 16.08 30.31
N GLU A 646 26.47 16.63 31.33
CA GLU A 646 26.05 18.04 31.37
C GLU A 646 27.24 19.02 31.35
N ALA A 647 28.35 18.67 32.01
CA ALA A 647 29.55 19.51 32.03
C ALA A 647 30.13 19.71 30.62
N SER A 648 30.13 18.66 29.79
CA SER A 648 30.61 18.73 28.41
C SER A 648 29.73 19.60 27.52
N LEU A 649 28.42 19.66 27.78
CA LEU A 649 27.51 20.60 27.10
C LEU A 649 27.81 22.05 27.48
N LEU A 650 28.01 22.32 28.78
CA LEU A 650 28.35 23.65 29.27
C LEU A 650 29.73 24.12 28.78
N ASP A 651 30.71 23.23 28.68
CA ASP A 651 32.03 23.57 28.14
C ASP A 651 31.98 23.90 26.64
N ASP A 652 31.20 23.18 25.86
CA ASP A 652 30.95 23.52 24.45
C ASP A 652 30.24 24.87 24.33
N LEU A 653 29.23 25.15 25.17
CA LEU A 653 28.54 26.45 25.20
C LEU A 653 29.51 27.61 25.51
N ARG A 654 30.55 27.40 26.31
CA ARG A 654 31.53 28.45 26.66
C ARG A 654 32.50 28.79 25.53
N ILE A 655 32.74 27.85 24.60
CA ILE A 655 33.81 27.97 23.59
C ILE A 655 33.21 28.15 22.19
N ASN A 656 32.08 27.50 21.91
CA ASN A 656 31.48 27.43 20.59
C ASN A 656 30.63 28.68 20.29
N THR A 657 31.20 29.60 19.51
CA THR A 657 30.56 30.86 19.14
C THR A 657 29.24 30.69 18.38
N ASP A 658 29.08 29.61 17.60
CA ASP A 658 27.84 29.35 16.88
C ASP A 658 26.73 28.92 17.84
N LEU A 659 27.05 28.07 18.82
CA LEU A 659 26.12 27.65 19.86
C LEU A 659 25.74 28.82 20.77
N GLN A 660 26.70 29.70 21.11
CA GLN A 660 26.43 30.93 21.85
C GLN A 660 25.46 31.85 21.11
N ALA A 661 25.72 32.08 19.81
CA ALA A 661 24.85 32.91 18.98
C ALA A 661 23.42 32.34 18.92
N LEU A 662 23.28 31.02 18.75
CA LEU A 662 21.99 30.32 18.78
C LEU A 662 21.27 30.48 20.12
N VAL A 663 21.95 30.25 21.25
CA VAL A 663 21.32 30.38 22.58
C VAL A 663 20.89 31.83 22.84
N LEU A 664 21.76 32.81 22.56
CA LEU A 664 21.42 34.24 22.70
C LEU A 664 20.22 34.64 21.82
N GLN A 665 20.14 34.11 20.60
CA GLN A 665 19.04 34.35 19.68
C GLN A 665 17.70 33.84 20.24
N ARG A 666 17.71 32.73 21.00
CA ARG A 666 16.52 32.07 21.54
C ARG A 666 16.12 32.53 22.95
N LEU A 667 16.95 33.33 23.61
CA LEU A 667 16.64 33.98 24.88
C LEU A 667 15.75 35.21 24.70
N GLU A 668 14.99 35.54 25.74
CA GLU A 668 14.24 36.79 25.82
C GLU A 668 15.18 38.01 25.76
N PRO A 669 14.75 39.16 25.19
CA PRO A 669 15.61 40.33 25.01
C PRO A 669 16.28 40.84 26.30
N GLU A 670 15.63 40.68 27.45
CA GLU A 670 16.20 41.10 28.74
C GLU A 670 17.29 40.14 29.22
N ALA A 671 17.04 38.82 29.20
CA ALA A 671 17.99 37.77 29.56
C ALA A 671 19.28 37.81 28.72
N ARG A 672 19.19 38.22 27.44
CA ARG A 672 20.37 38.36 26.55
C ARG A 672 21.45 39.27 27.12
N LYS A 673 21.08 40.28 27.91
CA LYS A 673 22.04 41.23 28.51
C LYS A 673 22.91 40.56 29.58
N THR A 674 22.42 39.49 30.19
CA THR A 674 23.14 38.72 31.20
C THR A 674 24.23 37.85 30.57
N TYR A 675 23.98 37.33 29.35
CA TYR A 675 24.82 36.30 28.73
C TYR A 675 25.63 36.75 27.52
N ASN A 676 25.33 37.90 26.91
CA ASN A 676 26.08 38.43 25.78
C ASN A 676 27.52 38.83 26.19
N TYR A 677 28.38 39.09 25.20
CA TYR A 677 29.76 39.60 25.41
C TYR A 677 30.63 38.83 26.44
N GLY A 678 30.49 37.50 26.50
CA GLY A 678 31.26 36.64 27.42
C GLY A 678 30.50 36.17 28.66
N GLY A 679 29.21 36.54 28.79
CA GLY A 679 28.36 36.18 29.91
C GLY A 679 28.07 34.68 30.11
N PHE A 680 28.37 33.82 29.14
CA PHE A 680 28.35 32.36 29.33
C PHE A 680 29.52 31.82 30.18
N VAL A 681 30.56 32.63 30.39
CA VAL A 681 31.68 32.34 31.29
C VAL A 681 31.54 33.14 32.58
N GLU A 682 31.13 34.40 32.47
CA GLU A 682 30.97 35.33 33.60
C GLU A 682 29.71 36.19 33.43
N PRO A 683 28.54 35.73 33.93
CA PRO A 683 27.25 36.37 33.67
C PRO A 683 27.19 37.79 34.25
N HIS A 684 26.55 38.70 33.52
CA HIS A 684 26.43 40.12 33.88
C HIS A 684 25.30 40.39 34.89
N VAL A 685 25.42 39.82 36.09
CA VAL A 685 24.45 40.00 37.19
C VAL A 685 24.65 41.33 37.93
N PRO A 686 23.59 42.09 38.26
CA PRO A 686 23.71 43.34 39.03
C PRO A 686 24.17 43.08 40.47
N GLN A 687 25.37 43.52 40.84
CA GLN A 687 25.86 43.41 42.22
C GLN A 687 25.50 44.66 43.03
N TYR A 688 24.70 44.51 44.10
CA TYR A 688 24.45 45.58 45.08
C TYR A 688 25.64 45.66 46.04
N VAL A 689 26.48 46.69 45.88
CA VAL A 689 27.60 46.94 46.79
C VAL A 689 27.09 47.79 47.95
N ASP A 690 26.93 47.18 49.13
CA ASP A 690 26.78 47.95 50.36
C ASP A 690 28.11 48.65 50.67
N ALA A 691 28.05 49.96 50.96
CA ALA A 691 29.22 50.82 51.16
C ALA A 691 29.88 50.62 52.54
N SER A 692 29.84 49.39 53.07
CA SER A 692 30.57 49.00 54.28
C SER A 692 31.89 48.32 53.88
N LEU A 693 32.99 48.81 54.48
CA LEU A 693 34.37 48.41 54.17
C LEU A 693 34.60 46.91 54.40
N GLY A 694 34.63 46.13 53.31
CA GLY A 694 35.00 44.71 53.33
C GLY A 694 34.45 43.83 52.20
N SER A 695 33.57 44.33 51.32
CA SER A 695 32.98 43.48 50.28
C SER A 695 33.98 43.22 49.12
N PHE A 696 34.51 41.99 49.06
CA PHE A 696 35.28 41.51 47.92
C PHE A 696 34.34 41.35 46.72
N MET A 697 34.67 41.95 45.57
CA MET A 697 33.97 41.65 44.31
C MET A 697 34.20 40.19 43.95
N LEU A 698 33.24 39.33 44.32
CA LEU A 698 33.24 37.92 43.94
C LEU A 698 32.92 37.85 42.45
N ARG A 699 33.82 37.24 41.69
CA ARG A 699 33.60 36.88 40.29
C ARG A 699 32.37 35.95 40.23
N PRO A 700 31.31 36.28 39.48
CA PRO A 700 30.16 35.41 39.33
C PRO A 700 30.60 34.02 38.84
N ALA A 701 30.00 32.96 39.41
CA ALA A 701 30.21 31.62 38.90
C ALA A 701 29.63 31.50 37.47
N PRO A 702 30.17 30.61 36.62
CA PRO A 702 29.56 30.34 35.32
C PRO A 702 28.11 29.86 35.48
N PRO A 703 27.22 30.19 34.52
CA PRO A 703 25.83 29.78 34.58
C PRO A 703 25.69 28.26 34.55
N THR A 704 24.66 27.76 35.24
CA THR A 704 24.28 26.35 35.30
C THR A 704 22.96 26.11 34.57
N LEU A 705 22.53 24.85 34.46
CA LEU A 705 21.28 24.47 33.79
C LEU A 705 20.22 24.06 34.81
N SER A 706 18.98 24.52 34.60
CA SER A 706 17.79 24.07 35.34
C SER A 706 17.54 22.58 35.16
N LEU A 707 17.09 21.88 36.21
CA LEU A 707 16.72 20.46 36.16
C LEU A 707 15.22 20.21 35.97
N SER A 708 14.41 21.25 35.83
CA SER A 708 12.95 21.16 35.80
C SER A 708 12.45 20.37 34.57
N PRO A 709 11.89 19.14 34.74
CA PRO A 709 11.42 18.35 33.62
C PRO A 709 10.09 18.84 33.08
N ILE A 710 9.82 18.58 31.80
CA ILE A 710 8.47 18.66 31.23
C ILE A 710 7.67 17.48 31.80
N ALA A 711 6.91 17.74 32.86
CA ALA A 711 6.14 16.71 33.57
C ALA A 711 4.85 16.31 32.85
N GLY A 712 4.25 17.22 32.08
CA GLY A 712 3.04 16.98 31.29
C GLY A 712 3.32 16.33 29.93
N ASN A 713 2.42 16.54 28.97
CA ASN A 713 2.57 16.02 27.60
C ASN A 713 3.62 16.83 26.83
N LEU A 714 4.65 16.13 26.34
CA LEU A 714 5.72 16.75 25.57
C LEU A 714 5.20 17.47 24.31
N PHE A 715 4.33 16.86 23.51
CA PHE A 715 3.90 17.44 22.23
C PHE A 715 3.10 18.72 22.40
N GLU A 716 2.32 18.82 23.48
CA GLU A 716 1.61 20.05 23.84
C GLU A 716 2.60 21.19 24.11
N GLN A 717 3.60 20.95 24.97
CA GLN A 717 4.64 21.95 25.25
C GLN A 717 5.41 22.34 23.99
N LEU A 718 5.78 21.36 23.17
CA LEU A 718 6.50 21.59 21.91
C LEU A 718 5.67 22.40 20.90
N TYR A 719 4.35 22.17 20.84
CA TYR A 719 3.46 22.94 19.98
C TYR A 719 3.37 24.41 20.42
N VAL A 720 3.22 24.65 21.73
CA VAL A 720 3.16 25.99 22.29
C VAL A 720 4.47 26.73 22.06
N ASP A 721 5.60 26.08 22.35
CA ASP A 721 6.94 26.63 22.08
C ASP A 721 7.13 26.92 20.59
N ASN A 722 6.70 26.00 19.73
CA ASN A 722 6.74 26.17 18.28
C ASN A 722 5.93 27.39 17.82
N TYR A 723 4.71 27.55 18.31
CA TYR A 723 3.85 28.69 17.97
C TYR A 723 4.54 30.02 18.31
N TYR A 724 5.06 30.17 19.54
CA TYR A 724 5.76 31.40 19.94
C TYR A 724 7.04 31.61 19.14
N LEU A 725 7.79 30.54 18.86
CA LEU A 725 9.00 30.61 18.05
C LEU A 725 8.72 31.08 16.62
N LEU A 726 7.62 30.63 15.99
CA LEU A 726 7.17 31.11 14.69
C LEU A 726 6.83 32.61 14.72
N LEU A 727 6.19 33.10 15.79
CA LEU A 727 5.89 34.52 15.97
C LEU A 727 7.15 35.37 16.16
N ASP A 728 8.13 34.87 16.93
CA ASP A 728 9.39 35.56 17.18
C ASP A 728 10.20 35.68 15.88
N MET A 729 10.26 34.60 15.09
CA MET A 729 10.90 34.60 13.77
C MET A 729 10.17 35.53 12.76
N ALA A 730 8.84 35.55 12.76
CA ALA A 730 8.06 36.48 11.93
C ALA A 730 8.31 37.95 12.30
N ALA A 731 8.48 38.25 13.60
CA ALA A 731 8.71 39.60 14.10
C ALA A 731 10.07 40.19 13.67
N ALA A 732 11.02 39.35 13.27
CA ALA A 732 12.38 39.76 12.92
C ALA A 732 12.46 40.64 11.66
N GLN A 733 11.48 40.59 10.75
CA GLN A 733 11.47 41.44 9.54
C GLN A 733 11.59 42.94 9.85
N SER A 734 10.95 43.37 10.95
CA SER A 734 10.86 44.79 11.35
C SER A 734 12.14 45.33 12.00
N LYS A 735 13.11 44.46 12.36
CA LYS A 735 14.32 44.82 13.10
C LYS A 735 15.53 44.80 12.17
N THR A 736 16.22 45.94 12.05
CA THR A 736 17.37 46.11 11.15
C THR A 736 18.61 45.28 11.51
N THR A 737 18.66 44.69 12.72
CA THR A 737 19.81 43.92 13.24
C THR A 737 19.57 42.41 13.33
N ALA A 738 18.38 41.90 12.96
CA ALA A 738 18.00 40.48 13.10
C ALA A 738 17.84 39.77 11.73
N GLU A 739 18.79 39.98 10.81
CA GLU A 739 18.75 39.47 9.43
C GLU A 739 18.64 37.93 9.38
N ALA A 740 19.41 37.22 10.21
CA ALA A 740 19.45 35.75 10.20
C ALA A 740 18.10 35.10 10.55
N ASP A 741 17.34 35.66 11.50
CA ASP A 741 16.03 35.15 11.93
C ASP A 741 14.99 35.25 10.83
N TRP A 742 15.00 36.38 10.12
CA TRP A 742 14.10 36.62 9.01
C TRP A 742 14.46 35.78 7.78
N GLU A 743 15.75 35.56 7.52
CA GLU A 743 16.18 34.61 6.47
C GLU A 743 15.75 33.18 6.80
N SER A 744 15.93 32.73 8.06
CA SER A 744 15.41 31.42 8.50
C SER A 744 13.89 31.34 8.38
N PHE A 745 13.15 32.39 8.76
CA PHE A 745 11.69 32.42 8.63
C PHE A 745 11.23 32.32 7.16
N LYS A 746 11.83 33.11 6.26
CA LYS A 746 11.53 33.05 4.82
C LYS A 746 11.86 31.70 4.24
N TYR A 747 13.00 31.15 4.60
CA TYR A 747 13.45 29.83 4.18
C TYR A 747 12.42 28.75 4.58
N LEU A 748 11.94 28.78 5.83
CA LEU A 748 10.89 27.90 6.36
C LEU A 748 9.56 27.98 5.59
N PHE A 749 9.13 29.17 5.17
CA PHE A 749 7.84 29.37 4.47
C PHE A 749 7.96 29.53 2.94
N SER A 750 9.08 29.10 2.34
CA SER A 750 9.29 29.15 0.89
C SER A 750 8.87 27.86 0.17
N LEU A 751 8.53 27.96 -1.14
CA LEU A 751 8.10 26.83 -1.98
C LEU A 751 9.29 26.04 -2.59
N ILE A 752 10.47 26.66 -2.70
CA ILE A 752 11.62 26.17 -3.50
C ILE A 752 12.77 25.62 -2.62
N ALA A 753 12.69 25.78 -1.30
CA ALA A 753 13.75 25.33 -0.39
C ALA A 753 13.62 23.82 -0.07
N SER A 754 14.07 22.95 -0.97
CA SER A 754 14.17 21.49 -0.77
C SER A 754 14.83 21.10 0.57
N THR A 755 15.68 21.98 1.09
CA THR A 755 16.47 21.79 2.31
C THR A 755 15.76 22.33 3.58
N ALA A 756 14.90 23.36 3.48
CA ALA A 756 14.14 23.93 4.61
C ALA A 756 13.00 23.03 5.08
N LEU A 757 12.44 22.24 4.16
CA LEU A 757 11.46 21.19 4.44
C LEU A 757 11.94 20.30 5.61
N MET A 758 13.25 20.10 5.76
CA MET A 758 13.79 19.19 6.77
C MET A 758 13.57 19.58 8.23
N PHE A 759 13.11 20.81 8.49
CA PHE A 759 13.00 21.35 9.85
C PHE A 759 11.59 21.75 10.25
N LEU A 760 10.62 21.77 9.32
CA LEU A 760 9.22 21.96 9.67
C LEU A 760 8.57 20.63 10.05
N PRO A 761 7.91 20.57 11.21
CA PRO A 761 7.06 19.43 11.62
C PRO A 761 5.84 19.19 10.73
N ALA A 762 5.82 19.70 9.49
CA ALA A 762 4.69 19.71 8.56
C ALA A 762 5.08 19.30 7.13
N ARG A 763 6.38 19.21 6.83
CA ARG A 763 6.91 19.03 5.47
C ARG A 763 8.13 18.10 5.50
N LEU A 764 7.91 16.91 6.03
CA LEU A 764 8.89 15.85 6.32
C LEU A 764 10.10 15.75 5.33
N SER A 765 11.33 15.67 5.86
CA SER A 765 12.67 15.66 5.20
C SER A 765 12.99 14.46 4.29
N ILE A 766 12.14 13.44 4.27
CA ILE A 766 12.42 12.12 3.71
C ILE A 766 12.75 12.09 2.20
N PRO A 767 12.29 13.04 1.35
CA PRO A 767 12.68 13.11 -0.06
C PRO A 767 14.20 13.09 -0.32
N MET A 768 15.04 13.60 0.59
CA MET A 768 16.48 13.75 0.33
C MET A 768 17.25 12.42 0.39
N VAL A 769 16.88 11.49 1.29
CA VAL A 769 17.51 10.15 1.33
C VAL A 769 17.07 9.33 0.12
N VAL A 770 15.78 9.42 -0.25
CA VAL A 770 15.26 8.83 -1.50
C VAL A 770 16.04 9.40 -2.69
N TRP A 771 16.14 10.72 -2.83
CA TRP A 771 16.91 11.41 -3.87
C TRP A 771 18.37 10.93 -3.93
N GLN A 772 19.10 10.93 -2.80
CA GLN A 772 20.51 10.53 -2.77
C GLN A 772 20.72 9.04 -3.05
N SER A 773 19.73 8.20 -2.71
CA SER A 773 19.77 6.75 -2.89
C SER A 773 19.26 6.28 -4.26
N THR A 774 18.47 7.09 -4.97
CA THR A 774 17.94 6.73 -6.28
C THR A 774 18.82 7.33 -7.36
N GLY A 775 19.61 6.48 -8.02
CA GLY A 775 20.16 6.79 -9.35
C GLY A 775 19.08 7.13 -10.39
N PHE A 776 17.79 6.89 -10.08
CA PHE A 776 16.62 7.37 -10.81
C PHE A 776 16.35 8.87 -10.58
N VAL A 777 17.35 9.71 -10.84
CA VAL A 777 17.25 11.18 -10.77
C VAL A 777 16.01 11.68 -11.51
N GLN A 778 15.62 11.02 -12.60
CA GLN A 778 14.49 11.42 -13.42
C GLN A 778 13.12 11.12 -12.79
N GLN A 779 12.92 9.95 -12.17
CA GLN A 779 11.62 9.60 -11.56
C GLN A 779 11.39 10.31 -10.23
N GLY A 780 12.44 10.47 -9.42
CA GLY A 780 12.37 11.29 -8.20
C GLY A 780 12.10 12.76 -8.52
N PHE A 781 12.71 13.30 -9.59
CA PHE A 781 12.47 14.65 -10.07
C PHE A 781 11.08 14.84 -10.71
N GLU A 782 10.59 13.87 -11.47
CA GLU A 782 9.23 13.90 -12.03
C GLU A 782 8.15 13.79 -10.95
N ALA A 783 8.33 12.92 -9.96
CA ALA A 783 7.45 12.85 -8.79
C ALA A 783 7.50 14.16 -7.97
N ALA A 784 8.68 14.79 -7.87
CA ALA A 784 8.84 16.10 -7.24
C ALA A 784 8.07 17.21 -7.98
N GLN A 785 8.10 17.23 -9.31
CA GLN A 785 7.34 18.19 -10.11
C GLN A 785 5.82 17.96 -10.03
N LYS A 786 5.40 16.70 -9.90
CA LYS A 786 3.98 16.32 -9.85
C LYS A 786 3.36 16.31 -8.45
N GLY A 787 4.15 16.51 -7.40
CA GLY A 787 3.69 16.45 -6.01
C GLY A 787 3.44 15.02 -5.50
N GLU A 788 3.92 13.99 -6.19
CA GLU A 788 3.65 12.56 -5.94
C GLU A 788 4.67 11.92 -4.97
N TRP A 789 5.21 12.69 -4.01
CA TRP A 789 6.25 12.23 -3.08
C TRP A 789 5.81 11.04 -2.21
N GLY A 790 4.52 10.98 -1.84
CA GLY A 790 3.99 9.86 -1.06
C GLY A 790 4.22 8.51 -1.74
N GLU A 791 4.02 8.43 -3.06
CA GLU A 791 4.22 7.20 -3.81
C GLU A 791 5.71 6.84 -3.96
N ALA A 792 6.57 7.84 -4.19
CA ALA A 792 8.01 7.64 -4.31
C ALA A 792 8.63 7.12 -3.00
N VAL A 793 8.24 7.68 -1.85
CA VAL A 793 8.70 7.22 -0.53
C VAL A 793 8.17 5.83 -0.21
N ALA A 794 6.91 5.53 -0.51
CA ALA A 794 6.34 4.20 -0.34
C ALA A 794 7.06 3.16 -1.20
N GLY A 795 7.42 3.52 -2.44
CA GLY A 795 8.23 2.68 -3.33
C GLY A 795 9.63 2.40 -2.79
N PHE A 796 10.34 3.44 -2.32
CA PHE A 796 11.64 3.31 -1.66
C PHE A 796 11.55 2.39 -0.43
N ALA A 797 10.59 2.65 0.46
CA ALA A 797 10.42 1.89 1.69
C ALA A 797 10.07 0.42 1.39
N SER A 798 9.30 0.15 0.35
CA SER A 798 8.98 -1.21 -0.10
C SER A 798 10.21 -1.95 -0.64
N LEU A 799 11.09 -1.28 -1.39
CA LEU A 799 12.35 -1.89 -1.85
C LEU A 799 13.32 -2.13 -0.69
N LEU A 800 13.44 -1.17 0.23
CA LEU A 800 14.27 -1.32 1.42
C LEU A 800 13.76 -2.44 2.33
N ALA A 801 12.45 -2.53 2.55
CA ALA A 801 11.83 -3.63 3.29
C ALA A 801 12.07 -4.99 2.63
N GLN A 802 12.20 -5.05 1.31
CA GLN A 802 12.55 -6.30 0.61
C GLN A 802 14.01 -6.69 0.84
N ILE A 803 14.96 -5.75 0.76
CA ILE A 803 16.38 -5.99 1.09
C ILE A 803 16.50 -6.44 2.55
N GLY A 804 15.96 -5.62 3.46
CA GLY A 804 15.87 -5.93 4.88
C GLY A 804 15.04 -7.18 5.16
N GLY A 805 14.15 -7.63 4.27
CA GLY A 805 13.38 -8.85 4.40
C GLY A 805 14.14 -10.13 4.02
N GLY A 806 15.36 -10.00 3.50
CA GLY A 806 16.18 -11.12 3.07
C GLY A 806 15.89 -11.58 1.64
N TYR A 807 15.50 -10.69 0.73
CA TYR A 807 15.19 -10.98 -0.69
C TYR A 807 16.18 -11.95 -1.39
N ARG A 808 17.46 -11.90 -1.02
CA ARG A 808 18.54 -12.73 -1.60
C ARG A 808 18.49 -14.20 -1.20
N ALA A 809 17.83 -14.54 -0.10
CA ALA A 809 17.81 -15.91 0.39
C ALA A 809 16.46 -16.56 0.06
N PRO A 810 16.42 -17.70 -0.66
CA PRO A 810 15.25 -18.57 -0.55
C PRO A 810 15.09 -18.87 0.93
N ARG A 811 13.96 -18.46 1.52
CA ARG A 811 13.61 -18.85 2.89
C ARG A 811 13.60 -20.38 2.92
N GLN A 812 14.68 -20.99 3.38
CA GLN A 812 14.57 -22.32 3.95
C GLN A 812 13.58 -22.16 5.09
N PRO A 813 12.54 -23.01 5.17
CA PRO A 813 11.67 -23.00 6.33
C PRO A 813 12.59 -23.32 7.50
N GLN A 814 12.93 -22.30 8.28
CA GLN A 814 13.54 -22.52 9.56
C GLN A 814 12.44 -23.19 10.37
N ALA A 815 12.53 -24.51 10.49
CA ALA A 815 12.01 -25.22 11.65
C ALA A 815 12.84 -24.75 12.85
N GLY A 816 12.64 -23.50 13.23
CA GLY A 816 13.29 -22.82 14.31
C GLY A 816 12.18 -22.08 15.00
N THR A 817 11.72 -22.63 16.12
CA THR A 817 11.14 -21.84 17.20
C THR A 817 11.80 -20.47 17.22
N PRO A 818 11.05 -19.36 17.25
CA PRO A 818 11.65 -18.03 17.30
C PRO A 818 12.70 -18.07 18.40
N VAL A 819 13.95 -17.80 18.04
CA VAL A 819 14.99 -17.56 19.02
C VAL A 819 14.57 -16.27 19.68
N VAL A 820 13.75 -16.41 20.73
CA VAL A 820 13.57 -15.40 21.74
C VAL A 820 14.97 -15.21 22.29
N VAL A 821 15.64 -14.15 21.83
CA VAL A 821 16.80 -13.63 22.51
C VAL A 821 16.29 -13.28 23.90
N ARG A 822 16.46 -14.20 24.85
CA ARG A 822 16.19 -13.96 26.26
C ARG A 822 17.23 -12.95 26.71
N GLN A 823 16.88 -11.66 26.60
CA GLN A 823 17.47 -10.65 27.46
C GLN A 823 17.03 -11.01 28.89
N LEU A 824 18.01 -11.30 29.74
CA LEU A 824 17.82 -11.55 31.17
C LEU A 824 17.61 -10.19 31.87
N GLU A 825 16.36 -9.75 32.08
CA GLU A 825 16.02 -8.47 32.77
C GLU A 825 14.53 -8.49 33.26
N PRO A 826 14.06 -7.65 34.22
CA PRO A 826 13.35 -8.05 35.46
C PRO A 826 11.83 -7.72 35.60
N GLU A 827 11.22 -8.31 36.64
CA GLU A 827 9.80 -8.58 36.99
C GLU A 827 8.78 -7.44 37.31
N ALA A 828 9.04 -6.14 37.06
CA ALA A 828 8.27 -5.08 37.77
C ALA A 828 7.25 -4.21 36.99
N ALA A 829 7.31 -4.07 35.66
CA ALA A 829 6.40 -3.17 34.92
C ALA A 829 5.41 -3.94 34.01
N VAL A 830 4.15 -3.47 33.92
CA VAL A 830 3.20 -3.92 32.89
C VAL A 830 3.74 -3.42 31.54
N ARG A 831 4.45 -4.28 30.81
CA ARG A 831 4.95 -3.96 29.47
C ARG A 831 4.07 -4.62 28.41
N LEU A 832 3.61 -3.82 27.47
CA LEU A 832 2.98 -4.29 26.23
C LEU A 832 4.03 -5.07 25.42
N THR A 833 3.63 -6.13 24.70
CA THR A 833 4.53 -6.73 23.70
C THR A 833 4.77 -5.74 22.55
N PRO A 834 5.85 -5.86 21.77
CA PRO A 834 6.08 -4.97 20.62
C PRO A 834 4.88 -4.90 19.66
N GLU A 835 4.17 -6.02 19.49
CA GLU A 835 2.93 -6.08 18.70
C GLU A 835 1.79 -5.31 19.36
N GLN A 836 1.63 -5.39 20.69
CA GLN A 836 0.61 -4.65 21.44
C GLN A 836 0.94 -3.16 21.59
N GLU A 837 2.22 -2.78 21.60
CA GLU A 837 2.66 -1.39 21.67
C GLU A 837 2.50 -0.71 20.32
N THR A 838 2.95 -1.38 19.24
CA THR A 838 2.64 -0.96 17.86
C THR A 838 1.12 -0.85 17.73
N GLY A 839 0.42 -1.92 18.14
CA GLY A 839 -0.96 -2.00 18.68
C GLY A 839 -1.66 -0.71 19.06
N LEU A 840 -1.10 -0.22 20.15
CA LEU A 840 -1.48 0.92 20.96
C LEU A 840 -1.47 2.23 20.18
N GLN A 841 -0.39 2.37 19.41
CA GLN A 841 0.23 3.65 19.12
C GLN A 841 -0.70 4.69 18.47
N PRO A 842 -1.56 4.34 17.49
CA PRO A 842 -2.45 5.34 16.85
C PRO A 842 -3.57 5.85 17.76
N PHE A 843 -3.90 5.11 18.82
CA PHE A 843 -4.99 5.46 19.75
C PHE A 843 -4.48 6.13 21.03
N GLN A 844 -3.17 6.38 21.09
CA GLN A 844 -2.56 7.12 22.17
C GLN A 844 -3.06 8.56 22.16
N ALA A 845 -3.56 9.03 23.31
CA ALA A 845 -3.95 10.41 23.49
C ALA A 845 -2.68 11.28 23.59
N ASN A 846 -2.41 12.06 22.56
CA ASN A 846 -1.26 12.97 22.48
C ASN A 846 -1.65 14.44 22.75
N ASP A 847 -2.92 14.71 22.99
CA ASP A 847 -3.53 16.02 23.22
C ASP A 847 -3.88 16.30 24.69
N VAL A 848 -3.51 15.38 25.60
CA VAL A 848 -3.79 15.49 27.03
C VAL A 848 -2.54 15.18 27.85
N ALA A 849 -2.41 15.82 29.00
CA ALA A 849 -1.41 15.55 30.03
C ALA A 849 -2.07 15.04 31.31
N LEU A 850 -1.58 13.95 31.89
CA LEU A 850 -2.13 13.38 33.13
C LEU A 850 -2.06 14.36 34.32
N LEU A 851 -1.08 15.28 34.31
CA LEU A 851 -0.89 16.31 35.34
C LEU A 851 -2.08 17.28 35.41
N ASP A 852 -2.75 17.52 34.28
CA ASP A 852 -3.90 18.42 34.17
C ASP A 852 -5.25 17.71 34.44
N LEU A 853 -5.20 16.38 34.60
CA LEU A 853 -6.36 15.55 34.89
C LEU A 853 -6.49 15.26 36.39
N LYS A 854 -7.71 15.04 36.84
CA LYS A 854 -7.97 14.61 38.22
C LYS A 854 -8.03 13.10 38.29
N GLN A 855 -7.16 12.50 39.10
CA GLN A 855 -7.21 11.06 39.35
C GLN A 855 -8.25 10.72 40.42
N ASP A 856 -9.13 9.78 40.11
CA ASP A 856 -10.04 9.17 41.07
C ASP A 856 -9.27 8.16 41.94
N SER A 857 -9.37 8.31 43.26
CA SER A 857 -8.63 7.47 44.21
C SER A 857 -9.11 6.02 44.28
N LEU A 858 -10.37 5.75 43.93
CA LEU A 858 -10.99 4.42 43.98
C LEU A 858 -10.80 3.66 42.68
N THR A 859 -11.05 4.33 41.54
CA THR A 859 -10.99 3.71 40.21
C THR A 859 -9.64 3.88 39.52
N ARG A 860 -8.75 4.75 40.04
CA ARG A 860 -7.45 5.13 39.43
C ARG A 860 -7.55 5.71 38.02
N LEU A 861 -8.77 6.09 37.60
CA LEU A 861 -9.02 6.75 36.33
C LEU A 861 -8.66 8.22 36.44
N TYR A 862 -8.14 8.77 35.36
CA TYR A 862 -7.99 10.20 35.20
C TYR A 862 -9.23 10.74 34.49
N HIS A 863 -9.84 11.81 34.99
CA HIS A 863 -10.96 12.47 34.33
C HIS A 863 -10.62 13.91 33.99
N HIS A 864 -11.04 14.33 32.79
CA HIS A 864 -10.83 15.68 32.32
C HIS A 864 -11.91 16.63 32.88
N PRO A 865 -11.55 17.71 33.59
CA PRO A 865 -12.52 18.56 34.30
C PRO A 865 -13.46 19.35 33.37
N GLY A 866 -13.05 19.63 32.13
CA GLY A 866 -13.88 20.30 31.12
C GLY A 866 -14.78 19.38 30.27
N THR A 867 -14.23 18.29 29.71
CA THR A 867 -14.93 17.42 28.75
C THR A 867 -15.63 16.21 29.39
N GLY A 868 -15.26 15.83 30.62
CA GLY A 868 -15.76 14.63 31.29
C GLY A 868 -15.21 13.31 30.74
N LEU A 869 -14.23 13.35 29.83
CA LEU A 869 -13.60 12.14 29.27
C LEU A 869 -12.67 11.47 30.29
N HIS A 870 -12.54 10.14 30.18
CA HIS A 870 -11.73 9.31 31.07
C HIS A 870 -10.46 8.79 30.37
N TYR A 871 -9.37 8.70 31.13
CA TYR A 871 -8.05 8.30 30.63
C TYR A 871 -7.35 7.34 31.60
N VAL A 872 -6.48 6.47 31.05
CA VAL A 872 -5.64 5.56 31.83
C VAL A 872 -4.19 5.56 31.33
N PRO A 873 -3.19 5.52 32.23
CA PRO A 873 -1.82 5.18 31.87
C PRO A 873 -1.66 3.66 31.69
N LEU A 874 -1.21 3.21 30.52
CA LEU A 874 -0.96 1.80 30.22
C LEU A 874 0.36 1.66 29.46
N GLY A 875 1.30 0.87 30.01
CA GLY A 875 2.55 0.55 29.33
C GLY A 875 3.46 1.75 29.02
N GLY A 876 3.27 2.90 29.67
CA GLY A 876 4.00 4.14 29.38
C GLY A 876 3.24 5.15 28.52
N HIS A 877 2.05 4.78 28.04
CA HIS A 877 1.21 5.58 27.16
C HIS A 877 -0.09 5.98 27.86
N VAL A 878 -0.74 7.03 27.37
CA VAL A 878 -2.04 7.50 27.87
C VAL A 878 -3.11 7.16 26.84
N PHE A 879 -4.18 6.50 27.28
CA PHE A 879 -5.31 6.13 26.42
C PHE A 879 -6.61 6.71 26.96
N GLN A 880 -7.44 7.23 26.06
CA GLN A 880 -8.84 7.48 26.37
C GLN A 880 -9.55 6.14 26.60
N VAL A 881 -10.38 6.07 27.63
CA VAL A 881 -11.21 4.90 27.92
C VAL A 881 -12.68 5.25 28.01
N GLN A 882 -13.51 4.27 27.68
CA GLN A 882 -14.95 4.33 27.85
C GLN A 882 -15.44 3.20 28.76
N ALA A 883 -16.50 3.48 29.51
CA ALA A 883 -17.13 2.48 30.36
C ALA A 883 -17.80 1.40 29.49
N TRP A 884 -17.60 0.14 29.84
CA TRP A 884 -18.20 -1.02 29.19
C TRP A 884 -18.46 -2.11 30.23
N ARG A 885 -19.74 -2.36 30.55
CA ARG A 885 -20.21 -3.44 31.46
C ARG A 885 -19.40 -3.55 32.77
N GLU A 886 -19.46 -2.51 33.61
CA GLU A 886 -18.69 -2.36 34.88
C GLU A 886 -17.16 -2.33 34.73
N ARG A 887 -16.65 -2.31 33.50
CA ARG A 887 -15.24 -2.30 33.15
C ARG A 887 -14.91 -1.12 32.24
N TRP A 888 -13.65 -1.06 31.79
CA TRP A 888 -13.14 0.00 30.93
C TRP A 888 -12.50 -0.59 29.68
N ARG A 889 -12.78 0.02 28.51
CA ARG A 889 -12.16 -0.31 27.22
C ARG A 889 -11.44 0.90 26.68
N ILE A 890 -10.30 0.67 26.01
CA ILE A 890 -9.62 1.72 25.24
C ILE A 890 -10.55 2.19 24.12
N PHE A 891 -10.71 3.50 23.97
CA PHE A 891 -11.48 4.10 22.90
C PHE A 891 -10.66 4.13 21.62
N ILE A 892 -11.18 3.56 20.53
CA ILE A 892 -10.49 3.47 19.23
C ILE A 892 -11.34 4.03 18.07
N GLY A 893 -12.26 4.93 18.39
CA GLY A 893 -13.19 5.56 17.45
C GLY A 893 -14.64 5.06 17.58
N GLU A 894 -15.57 5.86 17.05
CA GLU A 894 -17.00 5.53 17.09
C GLU A 894 -17.30 4.22 16.32
N GLY A 895 -18.07 3.32 16.96
CA GLY A 895 -18.47 2.04 16.37
C GLY A 895 -17.39 0.96 16.34
N ARG A 896 -16.22 1.18 16.97
CA ARG A 896 -15.12 0.22 17.08
C ARG A 896 -14.90 -0.19 18.54
N GLU A 897 -14.66 -1.47 18.78
CA GLU A 897 -14.40 -1.99 20.13
C GLU A 897 -12.90 -2.14 20.39
N GLY A 898 -12.36 -1.31 21.28
CA GLY A 898 -10.97 -1.44 21.73
C GLY A 898 -10.80 -2.49 22.82
N PRO A 899 -9.55 -2.87 23.14
CA PRO A 899 -9.28 -3.90 24.13
C PRO A 899 -9.71 -3.48 25.53
N LEU A 900 -10.10 -4.48 26.32
CA LEU A 900 -10.40 -4.30 27.74
C LEU A 900 -9.14 -4.02 28.54
N VAL A 901 -9.28 -3.13 29.51
CA VAL A 901 -8.25 -2.87 30.52
C VAL A 901 -8.78 -3.24 31.89
N LYS A 902 -7.86 -3.57 32.79
CA LYS A 902 -8.15 -3.84 34.20
C LYS A 902 -7.00 -3.35 35.07
N ILE A 903 -7.28 -3.13 36.34
CA ILE A 903 -6.24 -2.93 37.34
C ILE A 903 -5.73 -4.29 37.79
N ASN A 904 -4.41 -4.44 37.82
CA ASN A 904 -3.77 -5.66 38.30
C ASN A 904 -3.55 -5.65 39.82
N LYS A 905 -2.97 -6.72 40.36
CA LYS A 905 -2.72 -6.84 41.81
C LYS A 905 -1.74 -5.80 42.39
N ARG A 906 -1.11 -4.99 41.54
CA ARG A 906 -0.12 -3.96 41.90
C ARG A 906 -0.67 -2.54 41.65
N ASP A 907 -1.99 -2.37 41.56
CA ASP A 907 -2.67 -1.09 41.31
C ASP A 907 -2.29 -0.41 39.97
N HIS A 908 -1.81 -1.17 38.99
CA HIS A 908 -1.50 -0.66 37.64
C HIS A 908 -2.50 -1.15 36.61
N TRP A 909 -2.83 -0.31 35.64
CA TRP A 909 -3.62 -0.70 34.48
C TRP A 909 -2.83 -1.67 33.59
N GLU A 910 -3.49 -2.76 33.20
CA GLU A 910 -3.00 -3.73 32.22
C GLU A 910 -4.10 -4.11 31.22
N LEU A 911 -3.70 -4.62 30.06
CA LEU A 911 -4.64 -5.25 29.13
C LEU A 911 -5.25 -6.48 29.80
N ASP A 912 -6.57 -6.62 29.76
CA ASP A 912 -7.21 -7.84 30.21
C ASP A 912 -7.22 -8.90 29.10
N LEU A 913 -6.18 -9.74 29.11
CA LEU A 913 -6.02 -10.84 28.15
C LEU A 913 -6.98 -12.02 28.38
N LYS A 914 -7.82 -11.98 29.43
CA LYS A 914 -8.85 -13.00 29.72
C LYS A 914 -10.20 -12.68 29.07
N GLU A 915 -10.17 -12.03 27.91
CA GLU A 915 -11.36 -11.90 27.09
C GLU A 915 -11.83 -13.33 26.76
N PRO A 916 -13.03 -13.76 27.18
CA PRO A 916 -13.55 -15.02 26.69
C PRO A 916 -13.66 -14.89 25.17
N LEU A 917 -12.85 -15.62 24.42
CA LEU A 917 -13.05 -15.84 22.97
C LEU A 917 -14.27 -16.74 22.74
N LEU A 918 -15.38 -16.44 23.40
CA LEU A 918 -16.71 -17.03 23.20
C LEU A 918 -17.53 -15.98 22.46
N GLY A 919 -17.19 -15.77 21.19
CA GLY A 919 -17.77 -14.69 20.39
C GLY A 919 -17.10 -14.56 19.02
N GLY A 920 -16.91 -15.68 18.33
CA GLY A 920 -16.48 -15.68 16.93
C GLY A 920 -17.59 -15.18 16.01
N GLY A 921 -17.84 -13.86 16.00
CA GLY A 921 -18.70 -13.12 15.08
C GLY A 921 -19.51 -12.03 15.80
N PRO A 922 -20.01 -10.96 15.14
CA PRO A 922 -19.96 -10.60 13.72
C PRO A 922 -19.35 -9.20 13.50
N VAL A 923 -18.05 -9.10 13.16
CA VAL A 923 -17.43 -7.83 12.70
C VAL A 923 -16.21 -8.21 11.85
N LEU A 924 -16.38 -8.74 10.63
CA LEU A 924 -15.24 -9.29 9.85
C LEU A 924 -15.05 -8.71 8.44
N SER A 925 -15.88 -7.76 8.03
CA SER A 925 -15.56 -6.83 6.93
C SER A 925 -16.00 -5.44 7.39
N THR A 926 -15.11 -4.64 7.96
CA THR A 926 -15.40 -3.21 8.07
C THR A 926 -14.80 -2.54 6.86
N THR A 927 -15.64 -1.96 6.01
CA THR A 927 -15.22 -1.01 4.98
C THR A 927 -14.27 0.01 5.61
N ALA A 928 -13.01 -0.05 5.16
CA ALA A 928 -11.91 0.67 5.74
C ALA A 928 -12.14 2.19 5.71
N SER A 929 -12.01 2.83 6.86
CA SER A 929 -11.94 4.30 6.92
C SER A 929 -10.51 4.76 6.58
N ILE A 930 -10.34 6.05 6.27
CA ILE A 930 -9.04 6.66 5.91
C ILE A 930 -7.95 6.37 6.98
N SER A 931 -8.33 6.04 8.21
CA SER A 931 -7.45 5.67 9.33
C SER A 931 -6.78 4.29 9.22
N ASP A 932 -7.20 3.40 8.32
CA ASP A 932 -6.79 1.97 8.35
C ASP A 932 -5.47 1.68 7.60
N ARG A 933 -4.85 2.67 6.95
CA ARG A 933 -3.48 2.52 6.40
C ARG A 933 -2.43 2.37 7.51
N LEU A 934 -2.70 2.87 8.70
CA LEU A 934 -1.81 2.80 9.85
C LEU A 934 -1.82 1.42 10.55
N THR A 935 -2.81 0.56 10.27
CA THR A 935 -3.00 -0.73 10.97
C THR A 935 -2.38 -1.94 10.27
N HIS A 936 -1.87 -1.81 9.04
CA HIS A 936 -1.36 -2.95 8.28
C HIS A 936 0.01 -2.69 7.64
N GLU A 937 0.94 -3.64 7.80
CA GLU A 937 2.24 -3.65 7.13
C GLU A 937 2.16 -4.50 5.85
N VAL A 938 2.50 -3.93 4.69
CA VAL A 938 2.56 -4.67 3.43
C VAL A 938 3.77 -5.61 3.44
N GLN A 939 3.51 -6.91 3.44
CA GLN A 939 4.56 -7.93 3.41
C GLN A 939 5.00 -8.24 1.98
N ALA A 940 4.07 -8.42 1.04
CA ALA A 940 4.34 -8.69 -0.37
C ALA A 940 3.20 -8.22 -1.28
N SER A 941 3.51 -7.82 -2.51
CA SER A 941 2.53 -7.40 -3.52
C SER A 941 2.73 -8.17 -4.82
N GLY A 942 1.63 -8.61 -5.42
CA GLY A 942 1.59 -9.39 -6.65
C GLY A 942 1.91 -10.87 -6.47
N MET A 943 1.24 -11.72 -7.25
CA MET A 943 1.33 -13.19 -7.10
C MET A 943 2.74 -13.74 -7.31
N ALA A 944 3.55 -13.13 -8.18
CA ALA A 944 4.95 -13.53 -8.36
C ALA A 944 5.77 -13.35 -7.07
N SER A 945 5.66 -12.19 -6.42
CA SER A 945 6.37 -11.90 -5.15
C SER A 945 5.83 -12.76 -4.01
N ILE A 946 4.49 -12.91 -3.92
CA ILE A 946 3.83 -13.73 -2.89
C ILE A 946 4.23 -15.21 -3.04
N ALA A 947 4.18 -15.78 -4.25
CA ALA A 947 4.53 -17.19 -4.48
C ALA A 947 5.98 -17.52 -4.11
N ARG A 948 6.91 -16.61 -4.38
CA ARG A 948 8.33 -16.78 -4.04
C ARG A 948 8.59 -16.66 -2.53
N ARG A 949 7.92 -15.73 -1.84
CA ARG A 949 8.21 -15.39 -0.43
C ARG A 949 7.33 -16.15 0.58
N PHE A 950 6.09 -16.41 0.19
CA PHE A 950 5.03 -17.01 1.00
C PHE A 950 4.25 -18.03 0.15
N PRO A 951 4.87 -19.16 -0.25
CA PRO A 951 4.24 -20.13 -1.15
C PRO A 951 2.91 -20.68 -0.59
N GLU A 952 2.78 -20.81 0.73
CA GLU A 952 1.54 -21.22 1.40
C GLU A 952 0.43 -20.17 1.26
N LYS A 953 0.76 -18.88 1.43
CA LYS A 953 -0.19 -17.77 1.21
C LYS A 953 -0.62 -17.71 -0.26
N ALA A 954 0.30 -17.94 -1.20
CA ALA A 954 -0.03 -18.03 -2.62
C ALA A 954 -0.94 -19.23 -2.95
N LEU A 955 -0.73 -20.38 -2.31
CA LEU A 955 -1.63 -21.53 -2.44
C LEU A 955 -3.03 -21.20 -1.92
N ALA A 956 -3.13 -20.59 -0.73
CA ALA A 956 -4.42 -20.20 -0.16
C ALA A 956 -5.20 -19.23 -1.06
N ILE A 957 -4.51 -18.29 -1.73
CA ILE A 957 -5.13 -17.39 -2.72
C ILE A 957 -5.64 -18.16 -3.93
N ARG A 958 -4.85 -19.10 -4.47
CA ARG A 958 -5.24 -19.93 -5.62
C ARG A 958 -6.45 -20.79 -5.31
N GLU A 959 -6.45 -21.48 -4.16
CA GLU A 959 -7.55 -22.34 -3.74
C GLU A 959 -8.84 -21.54 -3.50
N ALA A 960 -8.73 -20.36 -2.87
CA ALA A 960 -9.87 -19.48 -2.66
C ALA A 960 -10.44 -18.95 -3.99
N HIS A 961 -9.57 -18.52 -4.90
CA HIS A 961 -9.97 -18.05 -6.22
C HIS A 961 -10.62 -19.16 -7.06
N GLU A 962 -10.01 -20.35 -7.10
CA GLU A 962 -10.54 -21.52 -7.83
C GLU A 962 -11.91 -21.92 -7.30
N LEU A 963 -12.10 -21.93 -5.97
CA LEU A 963 -13.38 -22.26 -5.37
C LEU A 963 -14.44 -21.17 -5.62
N ALA A 964 -14.07 -19.89 -5.56
CA ALA A 964 -14.97 -18.78 -5.91
C ALA A 964 -15.44 -18.86 -7.37
N VAL A 965 -14.52 -19.12 -8.31
CA VAL A 965 -14.84 -19.37 -9.72
C VAL A 965 -15.77 -20.57 -9.84
N THR A 966 -15.50 -21.67 -9.13
CA THR A 966 -16.35 -22.86 -9.14
C THR A 966 -17.78 -22.56 -8.66
N TYR A 967 -17.94 -21.80 -7.58
CA TYR A 967 -19.27 -21.39 -7.10
C TYR A 967 -20.03 -20.54 -8.13
N LEU A 968 -19.35 -19.57 -8.74
CA LEU A 968 -19.93 -18.70 -9.75
C LEU A 968 -20.33 -19.48 -11.02
N GLN A 969 -19.47 -20.38 -11.51
CA GLN A 969 -19.73 -21.23 -12.66
C GLN A 969 -20.94 -22.14 -12.42
N ARG A 970 -20.99 -22.83 -11.27
CA ARG A 970 -22.12 -23.70 -10.91
C ARG A 970 -23.41 -22.90 -10.70
N SER A 971 -23.33 -21.71 -10.10
CA SER A 971 -24.46 -20.81 -9.97
C SER A 971 -25.00 -20.37 -11.32
N GLN A 972 -24.13 -20.01 -12.26
CA GLN A 972 -24.52 -19.63 -13.62
C GLN A 972 -25.22 -20.78 -14.34
N SER A 973 -24.65 -21.99 -14.28
CA SER A 973 -25.28 -23.19 -14.85
C SER A 973 -26.64 -23.49 -14.21
N ALA A 974 -26.74 -23.38 -12.88
CA ALA A 974 -28.00 -23.61 -12.17
C ALA A 974 -29.08 -22.60 -12.56
N LEU A 975 -28.74 -21.31 -12.72
CA LEU A 975 -29.65 -20.27 -13.19
C LEU A 975 -30.10 -20.52 -14.63
N GLN A 976 -29.20 -20.96 -15.50
CA GLN A 976 -29.51 -21.16 -16.92
C GLN A 976 -30.58 -22.23 -17.15
N THR A 977 -30.53 -23.33 -16.39
CA THR A 977 -31.48 -24.45 -16.51
C THR A 977 -32.58 -24.43 -15.43
N VAL A 978 -32.66 -23.38 -14.60
CA VAL A 978 -33.49 -23.39 -13.38
C VAL A 978 -34.98 -23.62 -13.66
N LEU A 979 -35.48 -23.24 -14.84
CA LEU A 979 -36.88 -23.41 -15.23
C LEU A 979 -37.16 -24.79 -15.86
N GLU A 980 -36.13 -25.55 -16.21
CA GLU A 980 -36.25 -26.88 -16.81
C GLU A 980 -36.64 -27.94 -15.75
N PRO A 981 -37.26 -29.07 -16.16
CA PRO A 981 -37.56 -30.17 -15.26
C PRO A 981 -36.28 -30.84 -14.73
N GLY A 982 -36.30 -31.31 -13.49
CA GLY A 982 -35.17 -32.03 -12.88
C GLY A 982 -35.10 -31.83 -11.36
N ALA A 983 -34.57 -32.82 -10.65
CA ALA A 983 -34.45 -32.78 -9.19
C ALA A 983 -33.53 -31.64 -8.71
N GLN A 984 -32.41 -31.43 -9.40
CA GLN A 984 -31.48 -30.33 -9.09
C GLN A 984 -32.12 -28.96 -9.35
N ASN A 985 -32.79 -28.79 -10.50
CA ASN A 985 -33.47 -27.54 -10.84
C ASN A 985 -34.63 -27.24 -9.87
N ALA A 986 -35.38 -28.26 -9.45
CA ALA A 986 -36.42 -28.11 -8.44
C ALA A 986 -35.84 -27.64 -7.09
N ARG A 987 -34.68 -28.17 -6.69
CA ARG A 987 -33.98 -27.72 -5.49
C ARG A 987 -33.49 -26.28 -5.61
N SER A 988 -32.92 -25.90 -6.76
CA SER A 988 -32.49 -24.52 -7.02
C SER A 988 -33.68 -23.55 -7.03
N ARG A 989 -34.83 -23.92 -7.62
CA ARG A 989 -36.06 -23.11 -7.55
C ARG A 989 -36.54 -22.93 -6.12
N ALA A 990 -36.61 -24.02 -5.34
CA ALA A 990 -37.01 -23.97 -3.93
C ALA A 990 -36.09 -23.06 -3.11
N LEU A 991 -34.76 -23.16 -3.31
CA LEU A 991 -33.78 -22.29 -2.67
C LEU A 991 -34.03 -20.81 -3.00
N ILE A 992 -34.26 -20.46 -4.26
CA ILE A 992 -34.50 -19.06 -4.69
C ILE A 992 -35.83 -18.55 -4.12
N GLN A 993 -36.89 -19.37 -4.16
CA GLN A 993 -38.20 -19.04 -3.61
C GLN A 993 -38.13 -18.76 -2.11
N GLU A 994 -37.45 -19.63 -1.37
CA GLU A 994 -37.24 -19.50 0.06
C GLU A 994 -36.37 -18.28 0.38
N PHE A 995 -35.28 -18.07 -0.36
CA PHE A 995 -34.33 -16.98 -0.08
C PHE A 995 -34.97 -15.59 -0.22
N PHE A 996 -35.78 -15.37 -1.26
CA PHE A 996 -36.40 -14.06 -1.54
C PHE A 996 -37.85 -13.92 -1.04
N ASP A 997 -38.45 -15.00 -0.51
CA ASP A 997 -39.87 -15.10 -0.18
C ASP A 997 -40.74 -14.70 -1.38
N VAL A 998 -40.67 -15.53 -2.44
CA VAL A 998 -41.44 -15.36 -3.67
C VAL A 998 -42.18 -16.65 -4.03
N GLU A 999 -43.40 -16.51 -4.54
CA GLU A 999 -44.24 -17.66 -4.88
C GLU A 999 -43.69 -18.48 -6.05
N HIS A 1000 -43.16 -17.80 -7.08
CA HIS A 1000 -42.61 -18.41 -8.29
C HIS A 1000 -41.32 -17.72 -8.73
N VAL A 1001 -40.38 -18.50 -9.29
CA VAL A 1001 -39.21 -17.95 -9.99
C VAL A 1001 -39.63 -17.62 -11.42
N ASP A 1002 -39.79 -16.33 -11.71
CA ASP A 1002 -40.15 -15.82 -13.02
C ASP A 1002 -38.92 -15.37 -13.83
N GLN A 1003 -39.14 -15.08 -15.12
CA GLN A 1003 -38.04 -14.64 -16.01
C GLN A 1003 -37.37 -13.33 -15.54
N PRO A 1004 -38.11 -12.29 -15.08
CA PRO A 1004 -37.49 -11.07 -14.55
C PRO A 1004 -36.56 -11.31 -13.35
N LEU A 1005 -36.97 -12.15 -12.39
CA LEU A 1005 -36.10 -12.50 -11.26
C LEU A 1005 -34.86 -13.25 -11.76
N LEU A 1006 -35.04 -14.22 -12.65
CA LEU A 1006 -33.92 -14.98 -13.21
C LEU A 1006 -32.88 -14.07 -13.89
N GLU A 1007 -33.31 -13.13 -14.72
CA GLU A 1007 -32.40 -12.18 -15.37
C GLU A 1007 -31.69 -11.29 -14.34
N ARG A 1008 -32.40 -10.82 -13.29
CA ARG A 1008 -31.79 -10.05 -12.20
C ARG A 1008 -30.69 -10.83 -11.46
N LEU A 1009 -30.88 -12.13 -11.26
CA LEU A 1009 -29.87 -13.00 -10.65
C LEU A 1009 -28.67 -13.24 -11.58
N LYS A 1010 -28.90 -13.41 -12.89
CA LYS A 1010 -27.83 -13.52 -13.89
C LYS A 1010 -26.98 -12.23 -13.94
N GLU A 1011 -27.61 -11.07 -13.89
CA GLU A 1011 -26.93 -9.75 -13.79
C GLU A 1011 -26.09 -9.61 -12.51
N THR A 1012 -26.34 -10.44 -11.49
CA THR A 1012 -25.54 -10.46 -10.26
C THR A 1012 -24.35 -11.43 -10.39
N VAL A 1013 -24.59 -12.65 -10.91
CA VAL A 1013 -23.57 -13.72 -10.98
C VAL A 1013 -22.58 -13.51 -12.14
N GLU A 1014 -23.06 -13.13 -13.32
CA GLU A 1014 -22.24 -13.05 -14.54
C GLU A 1014 -21.11 -12.01 -14.42
N PRO A 1015 -21.35 -10.76 -13.96
CA PRO A 1015 -20.27 -9.78 -13.85
C PRO A 1015 -19.18 -10.22 -12.87
N LEU A 1016 -19.55 -10.89 -11.77
CA LEU A 1016 -18.59 -11.45 -10.82
C LEU A 1016 -17.75 -12.54 -11.48
N LEU A 1017 -18.36 -13.48 -12.20
CA LEU A 1017 -17.62 -14.51 -12.93
C LEU A 1017 -16.67 -13.90 -13.96
N ALA A 1018 -17.16 -12.95 -14.76
CA ALA A 1018 -16.34 -12.23 -15.73
C ALA A 1018 -15.16 -11.53 -15.03
N ARG A 1019 -15.37 -10.94 -13.85
CA ARG A 1019 -14.32 -10.29 -13.07
C ARG A 1019 -13.29 -11.28 -12.51
N PHE A 1020 -13.69 -12.42 -11.98
CA PHE A 1020 -12.75 -13.45 -11.50
C PHE A 1020 -11.93 -14.05 -12.65
N LEU A 1021 -12.51 -14.20 -13.83
CA LEU A 1021 -11.78 -14.65 -15.03
C LEU A 1021 -10.89 -13.55 -15.65
N HIS A 1022 -10.96 -12.31 -15.16
CA HIS A 1022 -10.20 -11.20 -15.70
C HIS A 1022 -8.71 -11.30 -15.31
N PRO A 1023 -7.77 -10.96 -16.22
CA PRO A 1023 -6.32 -10.93 -15.96
C PRO A 1023 -5.91 -10.27 -14.63
N GLU A 1024 -6.56 -9.17 -14.29
CA GLU A 1024 -6.28 -8.41 -13.07
C GLU A 1024 -6.58 -9.15 -11.77
N LEU A 1025 -7.35 -10.22 -11.78
CA LEU A 1025 -7.58 -11.09 -10.62
C LEU A 1025 -6.96 -12.48 -10.81
N SER A 1026 -6.19 -12.71 -11.86
CA SER A 1026 -5.52 -14.01 -12.08
C SER A 1026 -4.67 -14.42 -10.88
N PRO A 1027 -4.90 -15.59 -10.27
CA PRO A 1027 -4.15 -16.05 -9.11
C PRO A 1027 -2.74 -16.58 -9.49
N LEU A 1028 -2.34 -16.44 -10.77
CA LEU A 1028 -1.01 -16.77 -11.25
C LEU A 1028 -0.19 -15.53 -11.55
N THR A 1029 -0.77 -14.53 -12.21
CA THR A 1029 -0.02 -13.41 -12.80
C THR A 1029 -0.39 -12.04 -12.23
N SER A 1030 -1.50 -11.90 -11.50
CA SER A 1030 -1.98 -10.59 -11.06
C SER A 1030 -1.02 -9.89 -10.09
N SER A 1031 -0.81 -8.60 -10.34
CA SER A 1031 -0.10 -7.68 -9.42
C SER A 1031 -1.00 -7.13 -8.31
N LYS A 1032 -2.32 -7.39 -8.35
CA LYS A 1032 -3.33 -6.75 -7.49
C LYS A 1032 -3.51 -7.36 -6.12
N TYR A 1033 -3.00 -8.57 -5.87
CA TYR A 1033 -3.04 -9.19 -4.55
C TYR A 1033 -1.96 -8.60 -3.65
N VAL A 1034 -2.33 -8.19 -2.44
CA VAL A 1034 -1.41 -7.64 -1.44
C VAL A 1034 -1.54 -8.43 -0.15
N VAL A 1035 -0.43 -9.00 0.33
CA VAL A 1035 -0.38 -9.67 1.63
C VAL A 1035 0.02 -8.65 2.68
N CYS A 1036 -0.82 -8.52 3.70
CA CYS A 1036 -0.65 -7.60 4.80
C CYS A 1036 -0.51 -8.35 6.13
N ARG A 1037 0.29 -7.79 7.03
CA ARG A 1037 0.30 -8.17 8.45
C ARG A 1037 -0.45 -7.11 9.22
N ALA A 1038 -1.51 -7.52 9.93
CA ALA A 1038 -2.19 -6.64 10.87
C ALA A 1038 -1.21 -6.27 11.98
N ARG A 1039 -1.10 -4.98 12.26
CA ARG A 1039 -0.35 -4.44 13.39
C ARG A 1039 -1.14 -4.68 14.68
N PHE A 1040 -2.48 -4.72 14.63
CA PHE A 1040 -3.40 -4.83 15.79
C PHE A 1040 -4.28 -6.08 15.72
N SER A 1041 -5.16 -6.27 16.71
CA SER A 1041 -6.36 -7.11 16.62
C SER A 1041 -7.36 -6.53 15.60
N ASP A 1042 -6.88 -6.25 14.39
CA ASP A 1042 -7.74 -5.88 13.28
C ASP A 1042 -8.59 -7.10 12.93
N LYS A 1043 -9.89 -6.86 12.81
CA LYS A 1043 -10.85 -7.90 12.51
C LYS A 1043 -11.02 -8.09 10.98
N ALA A 1044 -10.48 -7.19 10.15
CA ALA A 1044 -10.55 -7.29 8.70
C ALA A 1044 -9.86 -8.55 8.18
N VAL A 1045 -10.56 -9.30 7.33
CA VAL A 1045 -10.04 -10.52 6.68
C VAL A 1045 -9.42 -10.16 5.34
N ALA A 1046 -10.19 -9.48 4.50
CA ALA A 1046 -9.76 -8.89 3.23
C ALA A 1046 -10.46 -7.54 3.08
N TRP A 1047 -9.92 -6.66 2.24
CA TRP A 1047 -10.59 -5.40 1.90
C TRP A 1047 -10.08 -4.82 0.58
N ILE A 1048 -10.88 -3.91 0.01
CA ILE A 1048 -10.50 -3.02 -1.10
C ILE A 1048 -10.67 -1.56 -0.64
N HIS A 1049 -9.72 -0.71 -1.01
CA HIS A 1049 -9.83 0.72 -0.73
C HIS A 1049 -10.46 1.48 -1.91
N ARG A 1050 -11.48 2.30 -1.62
CA ARG A 1050 -12.15 3.14 -2.64
C ARG A 1050 -11.21 4.17 -3.29
N TRP A 1051 -10.15 4.58 -2.59
CA TRP A 1051 -9.13 5.52 -3.11
C TRP A 1051 -7.90 4.83 -3.70
N ASP A 1052 -7.81 3.50 -3.65
CA ASP A 1052 -6.73 2.80 -4.34
C ASP A 1052 -7.05 2.71 -5.83
N THR A 1053 -6.47 3.62 -6.62
CA THR A 1053 -6.66 3.70 -8.08
C THR A 1053 -6.26 2.42 -8.81
N GLN A 1054 -5.45 1.57 -8.17
CA GLN A 1054 -5.04 0.27 -8.71
C GLN A 1054 -6.07 -0.85 -8.45
N ASN A 1055 -7.09 -0.61 -7.64
CA ASN A 1055 -8.11 -1.59 -7.22
C ASN A 1055 -7.51 -2.88 -6.66
N ARG A 1056 -6.51 -2.77 -5.77
CA ARG A 1056 -5.84 -3.93 -5.17
C ARG A 1056 -6.72 -4.58 -4.10
N LEU A 1057 -6.54 -5.90 -3.96
CA LEU A 1057 -7.17 -6.72 -2.93
C LEU A 1057 -6.15 -6.98 -1.83
N TYR A 1058 -6.40 -6.42 -0.65
CA TYR A 1058 -5.55 -6.55 0.52
C TYR A 1058 -6.03 -7.73 1.37
N LEU A 1059 -5.10 -8.60 1.76
CA LEU A 1059 -5.37 -9.84 2.49
C LEU A 1059 -4.60 -9.83 3.81
N SER A 1060 -5.31 -9.88 4.94
CA SER A 1060 -4.71 -9.86 6.27
C SER A 1060 -4.27 -11.26 6.73
N GLU A 1061 -3.66 -11.34 7.91
CA GLU A 1061 -3.33 -12.63 8.52
C GLU A 1061 -4.58 -13.48 8.80
N ARG A 1062 -5.75 -12.88 9.03
CA ARG A 1062 -7.02 -13.61 9.26
C ARG A 1062 -7.57 -14.28 7.99
N PHE A 1063 -7.16 -13.83 6.81
CA PHE A 1063 -7.43 -14.55 5.57
C PHE A 1063 -6.61 -15.85 5.50
N PHE A 1064 -5.37 -15.82 5.98
CA PHE A 1064 -4.46 -16.98 5.91
C PHE A 1064 -4.64 -17.94 7.10
N SER A 1065 -4.82 -17.41 8.31
CA SER A 1065 -5.10 -18.16 9.54
C SER A 1065 -6.57 -17.96 9.93
N THR A 1066 -7.41 -18.89 9.49
CA THR A 1066 -8.86 -18.77 9.66
C THR A 1066 -9.27 -19.04 11.12
N PRO A 1067 -10.47 -18.62 11.55
CA PRO A 1067 -10.98 -18.95 12.89
C PRO A 1067 -11.04 -20.45 13.19
N PHE A 1068 -11.15 -21.27 12.14
CA PHE A 1068 -11.23 -22.73 12.24
C PHE A 1068 -9.86 -23.41 12.39
N ASP A 1069 -8.77 -22.66 12.20
CA ASP A 1069 -7.39 -23.11 12.45
C ASP A 1069 -6.96 -22.91 13.93
N THR A 1070 -7.85 -22.42 14.79
CA THR A 1070 -7.53 -22.23 16.21
C THR A 1070 -7.35 -23.56 16.93
N PRO A 1071 -6.43 -23.67 17.91
CA PRO A 1071 -6.21 -24.93 18.65
C PRO A 1071 -7.47 -25.53 19.26
N TYR A 1072 -8.42 -24.67 19.69
CA TYR A 1072 -9.71 -25.09 20.21
C TYR A 1072 -10.59 -25.74 19.12
N ALA A 1073 -10.74 -25.09 17.95
CA ALA A 1073 -11.53 -25.62 16.84
C ALA A 1073 -10.92 -26.90 16.24
N LEU A 1074 -9.59 -26.99 16.15
CA LEU A 1074 -8.90 -28.19 15.68
C LEU A 1074 -9.03 -29.38 16.66
N GLY A 1075 -9.25 -29.09 17.95
CA GLY A 1075 -9.42 -30.09 19.00
C GLY A 1075 -10.83 -30.66 19.14
N GLN A 1076 -11.85 -30.04 18.51
CA GLN A 1076 -13.23 -30.51 18.57
C GLN A 1076 -13.84 -30.63 17.16
N PRO A 1077 -14.35 -31.80 16.76
CA PRO A 1077 -15.09 -31.90 15.50
C PRO A 1077 -16.33 -30.99 15.56
N PHE A 1078 -16.60 -30.26 14.47
CA PHE A 1078 -17.77 -29.37 14.36
C PHE A 1078 -18.48 -29.47 13.00
N VAL A 1079 -17.86 -30.16 12.03
CA VAL A 1079 -18.45 -30.48 10.73
C VAL A 1079 -18.57 -32.01 10.63
N LYS A 1080 -19.71 -32.48 10.12
CA LYS A 1080 -19.94 -33.90 9.82
C LYS A 1080 -18.87 -34.40 8.85
N ALA A 1081 -18.44 -35.65 9.02
CA ALA A 1081 -17.55 -36.28 8.03
C ALA A 1081 -18.28 -36.40 6.69
N THR A 1082 -17.69 -35.89 5.60
CA THR A 1082 -18.28 -35.96 4.26
C THR A 1082 -17.32 -36.60 3.25
N ARG A 1083 -17.85 -37.12 2.14
CA ARG A 1083 -17.05 -37.57 1.00
C ARG A 1083 -17.43 -36.82 -0.28
N PRO A 1084 -16.51 -36.04 -0.89
CA PRO A 1084 -15.21 -35.62 -0.34
C PRO A 1084 -15.36 -34.75 0.93
N PRO A 1085 -14.30 -34.57 1.74
CA PRO A 1085 -14.33 -33.71 2.93
C PRO A 1085 -14.67 -32.26 2.56
N PHE A 1086 -15.50 -31.61 3.38
CA PHE A 1086 -15.79 -30.18 3.23
C PHE A 1086 -14.54 -29.35 3.57
N ARG A 1087 -14.17 -28.47 2.65
CA ARG A 1087 -12.98 -27.62 2.71
C ARG A 1087 -13.32 -26.30 3.41
N THR A 1088 -13.45 -26.33 4.74
CA THR A 1088 -13.94 -25.21 5.55
C THR A 1088 -13.13 -23.92 5.34
N ASN A 1089 -11.81 -24.01 5.35
CA ASN A 1089 -10.95 -22.83 5.28
C ASN A 1089 -10.94 -22.20 3.88
N GLU A 1090 -10.97 -23.04 2.85
CA GLU A 1090 -11.07 -22.63 1.45
C GLU A 1090 -12.43 -21.97 1.18
N HIS A 1091 -13.52 -22.54 1.71
CA HIS A 1091 -14.85 -21.94 1.64
C HIS A 1091 -14.90 -20.56 2.30
N TYR A 1092 -14.34 -20.45 3.51
CA TYR A 1092 -14.22 -19.17 4.22
C TYR A 1092 -13.49 -18.12 3.36
N ARG A 1093 -12.29 -18.45 2.86
CA ARG A 1093 -11.48 -17.53 2.04
C ARG A 1093 -12.18 -17.14 0.73
N ALA A 1094 -12.81 -18.11 0.05
CA ALA A 1094 -13.55 -17.87 -1.18
C ALA A 1094 -14.73 -16.92 -0.96
N ALA A 1095 -15.48 -17.09 0.14
CA ALA A 1095 -16.60 -16.22 0.49
C ALA A 1095 -16.14 -14.78 0.72
N PHE A 1096 -15.03 -14.56 1.43
CA PHE A 1096 -14.47 -13.21 1.61
C PHE A 1096 -13.96 -12.61 0.30
N MET A 1097 -13.33 -13.39 -0.58
CA MET A 1097 -12.95 -12.87 -1.91
C MET A 1097 -14.17 -12.47 -2.74
N LEU A 1098 -15.25 -13.26 -2.72
CA LEU A 1098 -16.51 -12.92 -3.39
C LEU A 1098 -17.13 -11.64 -2.81
N HIS A 1099 -17.11 -11.49 -1.49
CA HIS A 1099 -17.60 -10.30 -0.79
C HIS A 1099 -16.88 -9.05 -1.29
N GLU A 1100 -15.54 -9.06 -1.22
CA GLU A 1100 -14.72 -7.92 -1.63
C GLU A 1100 -14.90 -7.57 -3.11
N VAL A 1101 -14.90 -8.57 -3.99
CA VAL A 1101 -15.08 -8.36 -5.42
C VAL A 1101 -16.51 -7.87 -5.73
N SER A 1102 -17.51 -8.18 -4.90
CA SER A 1102 -18.86 -7.66 -5.08
C SER A 1102 -18.96 -6.15 -4.94
N HIS A 1103 -18.19 -5.55 -4.02
CA HIS A 1103 -18.11 -4.09 -3.91
C HIS A 1103 -17.57 -3.45 -5.19
N GLN A 1104 -16.55 -4.05 -5.81
CA GLN A 1104 -15.93 -3.53 -7.04
C GLN A 1104 -16.86 -3.59 -8.25
N VAL A 1105 -17.61 -4.68 -8.39
CA VAL A 1105 -18.31 -5.00 -9.64
C VAL A 1105 -19.78 -4.61 -9.61
N LEU A 1106 -20.42 -4.81 -8.46
CA LEU A 1106 -21.87 -4.71 -8.32
C LEU A 1106 -22.29 -3.49 -7.49
N ASP A 1107 -21.34 -2.70 -6.96
CA ASP A 1107 -21.61 -1.57 -6.06
C ASP A 1107 -22.48 -2.01 -4.86
N THR A 1108 -22.17 -3.20 -4.31
CA THR A 1108 -22.77 -3.69 -3.07
C THR A 1108 -22.23 -2.91 -1.88
N GLU A 1109 -22.97 -2.93 -0.78
CA GLU A 1109 -22.60 -2.27 0.47
C GLU A 1109 -22.76 -3.23 1.66
N ASP A 1110 -22.08 -2.94 2.77
CA ASP A 1110 -22.20 -3.67 4.04
C ASP A 1110 -23.48 -3.24 4.77
N ILE A 1111 -24.62 -3.83 4.39
CA ILE A 1111 -25.91 -3.55 5.04
C ILE A 1111 -26.04 -4.39 6.31
N ASN A 1112 -25.87 -5.71 6.20
CA ASN A 1112 -25.92 -6.65 7.32
C ASN A 1112 -24.94 -7.81 7.07
N TYR A 1113 -24.17 -8.18 8.10
CA TYR A 1113 -23.27 -9.34 8.04
C TYR A 1113 -24.05 -10.65 8.25
N LEU A 1114 -23.82 -11.64 7.37
CA LEU A 1114 -24.53 -12.92 7.34
C LEU A 1114 -23.60 -14.15 7.44
N ASN A 1115 -22.30 -13.96 7.67
CA ASN A 1115 -21.31 -15.04 7.78
C ASN A 1115 -21.34 -16.06 6.61
N PRO A 1116 -21.33 -15.62 5.34
CA PRO A 1116 -21.46 -16.53 4.20
C PRO A 1116 -20.27 -17.49 4.02
N GLY A 1117 -19.17 -17.28 4.74
CA GLY A 1117 -17.98 -18.15 4.74
C GLY A 1117 -17.94 -19.22 5.82
N PHE A 1118 -18.99 -19.35 6.64
CA PHE A 1118 -19.09 -20.42 7.64
C PHE A 1118 -19.66 -21.70 6.99
N PRO A 1119 -19.36 -22.90 7.53
CA PRO A 1119 -19.91 -24.15 7.00
C PRO A 1119 -21.44 -24.13 6.90
N TYR A 1120 -21.96 -24.80 5.87
CA TYR A 1120 -23.39 -24.92 5.65
C TYR A 1120 -24.07 -25.61 6.85
N GLU A 1121 -25.29 -25.15 7.16
CA GLU A 1121 -26.03 -25.57 8.35
C GLU A 1121 -26.23 -27.10 8.44
N ASP A 1122 -26.50 -27.75 7.31
CA ASP A 1122 -26.70 -29.20 7.22
C ASP A 1122 -25.40 -30.01 7.40
N LEU A 1123 -24.24 -29.37 7.18
CA LEU A 1123 -22.93 -29.98 7.40
C LEU A 1123 -22.41 -29.82 8.84
N LEU A 1124 -22.97 -28.90 9.63
CA LEU A 1124 -22.59 -28.73 11.03
C LEU A 1124 -23.05 -29.93 11.85
N ASP A 1125 -22.17 -30.44 12.71
CA ASP A 1125 -22.46 -31.57 13.59
C ASP A 1125 -23.10 -31.09 14.89
N ASP A 1126 -24.43 -31.14 14.94
CA ASP A 1126 -25.23 -30.73 16.09
C ASP A 1126 -25.13 -31.68 17.29
N THR A 1127 -24.46 -32.83 17.15
CA THR A 1127 -24.12 -33.69 18.30
C THR A 1127 -22.92 -33.16 19.10
N THR A 1128 -22.16 -32.22 18.52
CA THR A 1128 -20.97 -31.63 19.15
C THR A 1128 -21.30 -30.26 19.74
N PRO A 1129 -20.74 -29.88 20.91
CA PRO A 1129 -20.99 -28.56 21.50
C PRO A 1129 -20.63 -27.41 20.57
N LEU A 1130 -19.47 -27.49 19.91
CA LEU A 1130 -18.99 -26.46 18.98
C LEU A 1130 -19.85 -26.39 17.70
N GLY A 1131 -20.19 -27.53 17.10
CA GLY A 1131 -21.05 -27.57 15.91
C GLY A 1131 -22.44 -27.02 16.18
N ASN A 1132 -23.05 -27.38 17.31
CA ASN A 1132 -24.36 -26.83 17.71
C ASN A 1132 -24.31 -25.32 17.99
N GLN A 1133 -23.23 -24.83 18.61
CA GLN A 1133 -23.02 -23.40 18.85
C GLN A 1133 -22.90 -22.62 17.54
N ILE A 1134 -22.06 -23.08 16.61
CA ILE A 1134 -21.89 -22.45 15.30
C ILE A 1134 -23.21 -22.46 14.52
N LYS A 1135 -23.96 -23.58 14.56
CA LYS A 1135 -25.24 -23.72 13.88
C LYS A 1135 -26.28 -22.71 14.39
N SER A 1136 -26.46 -22.66 15.70
CA SER A 1136 -27.39 -21.72 16.35
C SER A 1136 -27.03 -20.27 16.05
N PHE A 1137 -25.73 -19.95 16.09
CA PHE A 1137 -25.23 -18.62 15.76
C PHE A 1137 -25.46 -18.24 14.30
N ASN A 1138 -25.15 -19.14 13.37
CA ASN A 1138 -25.33 -18.90 11.93
C ASN A 1138 -26.80 -18.69 11.56
N GLN A 1139 -27.74 -19.42 12.17
CA GLN A 1139 -29.17 -19.23 11.96
C GLN A 1139 -29.60 -17.80 12.31
N VAL A 1140 -29.26 -17.34 13.52
CA VAL A 1140 -29.60 -15.99 13.98
C VAL A 1140 -29.01 -14.91 13.08
N VAL A 1141 -27.73 -15.04 12.72
CA VAL A 1141 -27.03 -14.03 11.92
C VAL A 1141 -27.52 -14.00 10.47
N GLN A 1142 -27.78 -15.16 9.86
CA GLN A 1142 -28.28 -15.23 8.47
C GLN A 1142 -29.74 -14.74 8.35
N ASP A 1143 -30.52 -14.81 9.43
CA ASP A 1143 -31.87 -14.25 9.48
C ASP A 1143 -31.91 -12.72 9.57
N CYS A 1144 -30.82 -12.06 9.99
CA CYS A 1144 -30.77 -10.60 10.19
C CYS A 1144 -31.12 -9.76 8.95
N HIS A 1145 -31.02 -10.34 7.75
CA HIS A 1145 -31.41 -9.70 6.50
C HIS A 1145 -32.29 -10.61 5.62
N SER A 1146 -33.11 -11.45 6.26
CA SER A 1146 -34.05 -12.35 5.58
C SER A 1146 -35.48 -11.79 5.59
N PRO A 1147 -36.36 -12.25 4.68
CA PRO A 1147 -37.79 -11.94 4.74
C PRO A 1147 -38.48 -12.48 5.99
N TYR A 1148 -37.87 -13.39 6.74
CA TYR A 1148 -38.51 -14.10 7.86
C TYR A 1148 -38.30 -13.43 9.22
N ILE A 1149 -37.32 -12.54 9.35
CA ILE A 1149 -37.10 -11.81 10.61
C ILE A 1149 -38.23 -10.82 10.93
N SER A 1150 -38.52 -10.60 12.21
CA SER A 1150 -39.49 -9.58 12.66
C SER A 1150 -39.18 -8.21 12.07
N THR A 1151 -40.20 -7.49 11.61
CA THR A 1151 -40.06 -6.19 10.92
C THR A 1151 -39.26 -5.17 11.72
N GLU A 1152 -39.37 -5.19 13.05
CA GLU A 1152 -38.64 -4.31 13.96
C GLU A 1152 -37.11 -4.51 13.95
N HIS A 1153 -36.64 -5.72 13.61
CA HIS A 1153 -35.23 -6.10 13.59
C HIS A 1153 -34.58 -6.01 12.19
N LEU A 1154 -35.34 -5.70 11.15
CA LEU A 1154 -34.76 -5.43 9.83
C LEU A 1154 -33.87 -4.18 9.86
N PHE A 1155 -32.70 -4.27 9.21
CA PHE A 1155 -31.68 -3.22 9.22
C PHE A 1155 -31.19 -2.86 10.63
N GLN A 1156 -31.20 -3.85 11.53
CA GLN A 1156 -30.55 -3.78 12.83
C GLN A 1156 -29.37 -4.77 12.87
N GLN A 1157 -28.36 -4.46 13.68
CA GLN A 1157 -27.27 -5.36 14.03
C GLN A 1157 -27.63 -6.04 15.34
N PHE A 1158 -27.56 -7.38 15.33
CA PHE A 1158 -27.72 -8.19 16.53
C PHE A 1158 -26.39 -8.30 17.26
N ASP A 1159 -26.37 -7.94 18.53
CA ASP A 1159 -25.25 -8.24 19.42
C ASP A 1159 -25.50 -9.60 20.11
N PRO A 1160 -24.78 -10.67 19.72
CA PRO A 1160 -24.96 -11.99 20.30
C PRO A 1160 -24.52 -12.09 21.77
N GLU A 1161 -23.67 -11.18 22.26
CA GLU A 1161 -23.21 -11.15 23.65
C GLU A 1161 -24.15 -10.35 24.56
N GLN A 1162 -24.91 -9.39 24.02
CA GLN A 1162 -25.92 -8.64 24.79
C GLN A 1162 -27.33 -9.17 24.58
N HIS A 1163 -27.55 -9.98 23.53
CA HIS A 1163 -28.89 -10.31 23.03
C HIS A 1163 -29.73 -9.05 22.75
N THR A 1164 -29.11 -7.98 22.23
CA THR A 1164 -29.77 -6.72 21.90
C THR A 1164 -29.64 -6.39 20.42
N TRP A 1165 -30.52 -5.51 19.95
CA TRP A 1165 -30.54 -5.03 18.58
C TRP A 1165 -30.32 -3.52 18.52
N ALA A 1166 -29.53 -3.07 17.56
CA ALA A 1166 -29.32 -1.65 17.29
C ALA A 1166 -29.46 -1.35 15.79
N ASP A 1167 -30.07 -0.23 15.43
CA ASP A 1167 -30.13 0.20 14.02
C ASP A 1167 -28.74 0.31 13.41
N ILE A 1168 -28.62 -0.02 12.11
CA ILE A 1168 -27.37 0.16 11.38
C ILE A 1168 -26.85 1.61 11.53
N PRO A 1169 -25.52 1.79 11.74
CA PRO A 1169 -24.90 3.09 11.95
C PRO A 1169 -25.02 3.98 10.70
N GLY A 1170 -24.62 5.25 10.80
CA GLY A 1170 -24.64 6.22 9.68
C GLY A 1170 -23.61 5.92 8.59
N ASN A 1171 -23.62 4.71 8.02
CA ASN A 1171 -22.66 4.21 7.04
C ASN A 1171 -23.23 4.25 5.59
N PRO A 1172 -22.40 3.99 4.56
CA PRO A 1172 -22.86 3.88 3.17
C PRO A 1172 -24.00 2.86 2.98
N GLY A 1173 -23.99 1.75 3.72
CA GLY A 1173 -25.09 0.76 3.72
C GLY A 1173 -26.45 1.37 4.08
N LYS A 1174 -26.53 2.20 5.13
CA LYS A 1174 -27.76 2.92 5.50
C LYS A 1174 -28.21 3.89 4.42
N ALA A 1175 -27.28 4.57 3.74
CA ALA A 1175 -27.60 5.43 2.61
C ALA A 1175 -28.13 4.61 1.42
N ARG A 1176 -27.55 3.44 1.15
CA ARG A 1176 -27.98 2.52 0.09
C ARG A 1176 -29.38 1.97 0.35
N VAL A 1177 -29.70 1.57 1.58
CA VAL A 1177 -31.06 1.13 1.97
C VAL A 1177 -32.10 2.21 1.63
N LYS A 1178 -31.82 3.47 2.00
CA LYS A 1178 -32.70 4.61 1.69
C LYS A 1178 -32.81 4.88 0.19
N ALA A 1179 -31.70 4.78 -0.55
CA ALA A 1179 -31.68 4.99 -1.99
C ALA A 1179 -32.50 3.95 -2.75
N VAL A 1180 -32.33 2.66 -2.43
CA VAL A 1180 -33.07 1.56 -3.10
C VAL A 1180 -34.57 1.65 -2.78
N THR A 1181 -34.94 1.94 -1.53
CA THR A 1181 -36.34 2.08 -1.11
C THR A 1181 -37.00 3.39 -1.54
N GLY A 1182 -36.22 4.46 -1.74
CA GLY A 1182 -36.72 5.80 -2.04
C GLY A 1182 -37.29 6.55 -0.82
N VAL A 1183 -36.95 6.14 0.40
CA VAL A 1183 -37.52 6.68 1.65
C VAL A 1183 -36.47 7.39 2.52
N LYS A 1184 -36.93 8.16 3.52
CA LYS A 1184 -36.03 8.99 4.35
C LYS A 1184 -35.59 8.33 5.66
N THR A 1185 -36.36 7.36 6.16
CA THR A 1185 -36.17 6.72 7.48
C THR A 1185 -36.08 5.19 7.38
N LEU A 1186 -35.34 4.54 8.28
CA LEU A 1186 -35.24 3.08 8.30
C LEU A 1186 -36.60 2.41 8.57
N GLU A 1187 -37.46 2.99 9.40
CA GLU A 1187 -38.79 2.46 9.67
C GLU A 1187 -39.65 2.31 8.40
N GLN A 1188 -39.67 3.35 7.55
CA GLN A 1188 -40.30 3.28 6.23
C GLN A 1188 -39.64 2.21 5.34
N ALA A 1189 -38.31 2.09 5.37
CA ALA A 1189 -37.58 1.11 4.59
C ALA A 1189 -37.95 -0.34 4.99
N ARG A 1190 -38.14 -0.60 6.30
CA ARG A 1190 -38.58 -1.91 6.82
C ARG A 1190 -39.95 -2.31 6.26
N SER A 1191 -40.88 -1.35 6.21
CA SER A 1191 -42.20 -1.57 5.62
C SER A 1191 -42.11 -1.89 4.12
N VAL A 1192 -41.27 -1.16 3.36
CA VAL A 1192 -41.03 -1.43 1.94
C VAL A 1192 -40.44 -2.82 1.73
N PHE A 1193 -39.43 -3.21 2.51
CA PHE A 1193 -38.79 -4.53 2.41
C PHE A 1193 -39.79 -5.68 2.63
N LYS A 1194 -40.72 -5.54 3.58
CA LYS A 1194 -41.74 -6.57 3.83
C LYS A 1194 -42.80 -6.64 2.73
N ASN A 1195 -43.26 -5.48 2.25
CA ASN A 1195 -44.47 -5.42 1.42
C ASN A 1195 -44.21 -5.38 -0.10
N ASP A 1196 -43.00 -5.01 -0.54
CA ASP A 1196 -42.64 -4.95 -1.96
C ASP A 1196 -41.55 -5.97 -2.28
N ALA A 1197 -41.95 -7.07 -2.93
CA ALA A 1197 -41.05 -8.17 -3.28
C ALA A 1197 -39.91 -7.73 -4.23
N ARG A 1198 -40.16 -6.80 -5.16
CA ARG A 1198 -39.12 -6.34 -6.10
C ARG A 1198 -38.07 -5.50 -5.36
N LYS A 1199 -38.51 -4.56 -4.53
CA LYS A 1199 -37.61 -3.76 -3.69
C LYS A 1199 -36.86 -4.61 -2.68
N ARG A 1200 -37.50 -5.65 -2.13
CA ARG A 1200 -36.84 -6.64 -1.26
C ARG A 1200 -35.70 -7.34 -1.98
N ILE A 1201 -35.95 -7.90 -3.17
CA ILE A 1201 -34.91 -8.54 -4.00
C ILE A 1201 -33.75 -7.57 -4.25
N ASP A 1202 -34.04 -6.34 -4.66
CA ASP A 1202 -33.00 -5.34 -4.93
C ASP A 1202 -32.20 -4.95 -3.67
N LEU A 1203 -32.84 -4.87 -2.50
CA LEU A 1203 -32.16 -4.60 -1.23
C LEU A 1203 -31.27 -5.76 -0.79
N MET A 1204 -31.76 -7.00 -0.91
CA MET A 1204 -30.98 -8.19 -0.62
C MET A 1204 -29.77 -8.29 -1.57
N LEU A 1205 -29.94 -8.01 -2.86
CA LEU A 1205 -28.84 -8.00 -3.83
C LEU A 1205 -27.92 -6.77 -3.70
N ALA A 1206 -28.33 -5.73 -2.98
CA ALA A 1206 -27.45 -4.60 -2.64
C ALA A 1206 -26.51 -4.90 -1.45
N ASN A 1207 -26.77 -5.96 -0.68
CA ASN A 1207 -25.92 -6.38 0.44
C ASN A 1207 -24.87 -7.40 -0.02
N ALA A 1208 -23.59 -7.12 0.19
CA ALA A 1208 -22.50 -8.00 -0.23
C ALA A 1208 -22.65 -9.43 0.33
N ASP A 1209 -22.90 -9.56 1.63
CA ASP A 1209 -23.04 -10.86 2.29
C ASP A 1209 -24.23 -11.69 1.80
N SER A 1210 -25.35 -11.05 1.44
CA SER A 1210 -26.51 -11.72 0.86
C SER A 1210 -26.20 -12.27 -0.53
N VAL A 1211 -25.47 -11.50 -1.35
CA VAL A 1211 -25.00 -11.95 -2.67
C VAL A 1211 -24.07 -13.16 -2.53
N VAL A 1212 -23.09 -13.10 -1.63
CA VAL A 1212 -22.17 -14.23 -1.40
C VAL A 1212 -22.91 -15.45 -0.87
N LEU A 1213 -23.82 -15.29 0.08
CA LEU A 1213 -24.61 -16.39 0.64
C LEU A 1213 -25.45 -17.09 -0.44
N LEU A 1214 -26.06 -16.32 -1.35
CA LEU A 1214 -26.79 -16.87 -2.49
C LEU A 1214 -25.85 -17.66 -3.42
N ILE A 1215 -24.71 -17.09 -3.79
CA ILE A 1215 -23.73 -17.71 -4.71
C ILE A 1215 -23.17 -19.00 -4.13
N THR A 1216 -22.77 -18.99 -2.84
CA THR A 1216 -22.19 -20.19 -2.22
C THR A 1216 -23.23 -21.30 -2.05
N ARG A 1217 -24.49 -20.97 -1.74
CA ARG A 1217 -25.58 -21.96 -1.63
C ARG A 1217 -26.03 -22.49 -2.99
N LEU A 1218 -26.17 -21.64 -4.00
CA LEU A 1218 -26.60 -22.05 -5.34
C LEU A 1218 -25.51 -22.83 -6.08
N GLY A 1219 -24.25 -22.43 -5.93
CA GLY A 1219 -23.07 -23.09 -6.52
C GLY A 1219 -22.52 -24.27 -5.71
N ARG A 1220 -23.18 -24.63 -4.61
CA ARG A 1220 -22.71 -25.62 -3.65
C ARG A 1220 -22.57 -27.02 -4.26
N ASP A 1221 -21.54 -27.76 -3.81
CA ASP A 1221 -21.52 -29.22 -3.91
C ASP A 1221 -22.25 -29.88 -2.73
N HIS A 1222 -23.02 -30.93 -2.99
CA HIS A 1222 -23.70 -31.71 -1.94
C HIS A 1222 -22.93 -33.00 -1.68
N PRO A 1223 -21.93 -32.98 -0.77
CA PRO A 1223 -21.11 -34.16 -0.53
C PRO A 1223 -21.93 -35.24 0.17
N GLN A 1224 -21.54 -36.51 -0.04
CA GLN A 1224 -22.23 -37.63 0.57
C GLN A 1224 -21.93 -37.68 2.07
N LEU A 1225 -22.99 -37.69 2.89
CA LEU A 1225 -22.90 -38.02 4.30
C LEU A 1225 -22.74 -39.55 4.45
N PRO A 1226 -21.92 -40.03 5.39
CA PRO A 1226 -21.81 -41.46 5.66
C PRO A 1226 -23.19 -42.00 6.04
N GLN A 1227 -23.61 -43.09 5.37
CA GLN A 1227 -24.80 -43.82 5.78
C GLN A 1227 -24.57 -44.31 7.20
N THR A 1228 -25.31 -43.78 8.16
CA THR A 1228 -25.50 -44.41 9.45
C THR A 1228 -26.16 -45.75 9.19
N ASN A 1229 -25.38 -46.83 9.22
CA ASN A 1229 -25.90 -48.17 9.40
C ASN A 1229 -26.53 -48.22 10.81
N THR A 1230 -27.80 -47.85 10.90
CA THR A 1230 -28.66 -48.28 11.99
C THR A 1230 -28.92 -49.77 11.78
N LEU A 1231 -28.00 -50.60 12.26
CA LEU A 1231 -28.33 -51.96 12.68
C LEU A 1231 -28.76 -51.86 14.15
N GLU A 1232 -30.07 -51.98 14.35
CA GLU A 1232 -30.68 -52.47 15.60
C GLU A 1232 -30.12 -53.84 16.00
#